data_AF-A0A667HDR9-F1
#
_entry.id   AF-A0A667HDR9-F1
#
_cell.length_a   1.000
_cell.length_b   1.000
_cell.length_c   1.000
_cell.angle_alpha   90.00
_cell.angle_beta   90.00
_cell.angle_gamma   90.00
#
_symmetry.space_group_name_H-M   'P 1'
#
loop_
_entity.id
_entity.type
_entity.pdbx_description
1 polymer ?
#
loop_
_entity_poly.entity_id
_entity_poly.type
_entity_poly.pdbx_seq_one_letter_code
_entity_poly.pdbx_strand_id
1 'polypeptide(L)'
;MMWPPRPPPLPVMSEETRQSKLAAARKKLREYQQRNSPGVPAGAKKKRKIKNGSNPETATADGCHTPEDAPKDRAAPVAPTVDDTASPGGVPSPCASPPRVTSMASTQNHDAKNEPFLMEESKCLSSTESLRQLSQQLNGLVSESSSYINGEGLATSANIKDLEKQQHQETLDQLEKEKKEFEQKLMKEQGSLREQLQVHIQTIGILVSEKTDLHTALVHTQQAVRQKAGESEDLASRLQSSRQRVGELERTLSAVSTQQKQVDKHNKDLTKERDALKLELYKNNKDNEDLKEHNSELEERLRVCMKEKEALQLGVQELEKKLEMSELLLQQFSSGSKPPDSNQQLQQALEERARLETRVGQLKDTLKHMQLERDKYVENLKEDNAFWQERMKQMSEKMQQLKEEKEHSVSQVQELEASLAELKKQIEVPPAQEPPAGPSEVEERLQAEAEQLQKELENLAGQLRAQVQDNEGLSRLNWEQEQRLLELERAAECWGEQAEERKQILETMQNDRTTISRALSQNRELKEQLAELQNGFIRLSNENMEITSALQSEQHVKKELAKKLGQLQEKLAELKETVELKSQEAESLQQQRDQYVSHLQQYVAAYQQHVAAFQQLASDKEMLQKQVLLQTQLMDRLQHEEVQGKAEAEMARQELQETQGRLEAATQQNQQLQAQLNLMAMPEEGDGLDGEEKDGEAAPPKLSMPEDLDSREAMVAFCNSALASAEEEQARLRGQLKEQRLRCKRLARLVAPGTTEDSVPGETHQALQVAMDKLQVSESAQARLRHGSGTAPARPRRGVEMAREGCRALIPLLWPQSRFLELMQEKVDLKERVEDLEHRCIQLSGETDTIGEYITLYQNQRAVLKERHREKEEYISRLAQDKEEMKVKLLELQELVLRLVDERNEWQGKFLATAQNPAGEPTTAPPAQELGAASGRGDDLREVSLADRDSAEPPQGEALSRHTGAENPTAQQIMQLLCEIQNPRERPGLGHNPCVPFFYRADENDEVKITVV
;
A
#
# COMPACT_ATOMS: atom_id res chain seq x y z
N MET A 1 31.62 32.38 -39.00
CA MET A 1 31.52 30.98 -38.55
C MET A 1 30.73 30.20 -39.60
N MET A 2 31.06 28.95 -39.88
CA MET A 2 30.24 28.08 -40.74
C MET A 2 29.45 27.10 -39.87
N TRP A 3 28.21 26.80 -40.26
CA TRP A 3 27.39 25.71 -39.70
C TRP A 3 27.24 24.59 -40.74
N PRO A 4 27.00 23.33 -40.33
CA PRO A 4 26.97 22.19 -41.24
C PRO A 4 25.72 22.16 -42.13
N PRO A 5 25.76 21.46 -43.29
CA PRO A 5 24.59 21.28 -44.14
C PRO A 5 23.48 20.48 -43.44
N ARG A 6 22.21 20.79 -43.75
CA ARG A 6 21.07 19.95 -43.32
C ARG A 6 21.09 18.61 -44.08
N PRO A 7 20.66 17.50 -43.45
CA PRO A 7 20.45 16.23 -44.15
C PRO A 7 19.30 16.36 -45.17
N PRO A 8 19.29 15.53 -46.24
CA PRO A 8 18.23 15.56 -47.26
C PRO A 8 16.88 15.10 -46.67
N PRO A 9 15.74 15.55 -47.25
CA PRO A 9 14.42 15.08 -46.84
C PRO A 9 14.26 13.58 -47.09
N LEU A 10 13.63 12.88 -46.15
CA LEU A 10 13.28 11.47 -46.30
C LEU A 10 12.31 11.28 -47.48
N PRO A 11 12.39 10.17 -48.23
CA PRO A 11 11.55 9.95 -49.39
C PRO A 11 10.07 9.84 -48.96
N VAL A 12 9.24 10.73 -49.51
CA VAL A 12 7.79 10.71 -49.31
C VAL A 12 7.23 9.39 -49.86
N MET A 13 6.79 8.51 -48.97
CA MET A 13 6.14 7.26 -49.37
C MET A 13 4.79 7.58 -50.02
N SER A 14 4.50 6.97 -51.17
CA SER A 14 3.20 7.11 -51.84
C SER A 14 2.05 6.68 -50.93
N GLU A 15 0.87 7.24 -51.15
CA GLU A 15 -0.33 6.94 -50.35
C GLU A 15 -0.63 5.43 -50.33
N GLU A 16 -0.48 4.74 -51.46
CA GLU A 16 -0.59 3.28 -51.56
C GLU A 16 0.44 2.53 -50.71
N THR A 17 1.69 3.01 -50.65
CA THR A 17 2.73 2.42 -49.79
C THR A 17 2.37 2.61 -48.31
N ARG A 18 1.76 3.74 -47.96
CA ARG A 18 1.29 4.04 -46.59
C ARG A 18 0.08 3.17 -46.23
N GLN A 19 -0.91 3.05 -47.12
CA GLN A 19 -2.09 2.20 -46.95
C GLN A 19 -1.74 0.71 -46.87
N SER A 20 -0.83 0.22 -47.72
CA SER A 20 -0.33 -1.16 -47.69
C SER A 20 0.38 -1.49 -46.37
N LYS A 21 1.22 -0.59 -45.87
CA LYS A 21 1.86 -0.73 -44.54
C LYS A 21 0.83 -0.68 -43.40
N LEU A 22 -0.19 0.18 -43.48
CA LEU A 22 -1.31 0.21 -42.53
C LEU A 22 -2.16 -1.07 -42.57
N ALA A 23 -2.40 -1.66 -43.74
CA ALA A 23 -3.11 -2.93 -43.88
C ALA A 23 -2.30 -4.09 -43.26
N ALA A 24 -1.00 -4.14 -43.52
CA ALA A 24 -0.10 -5.11 -42.91
C ALA A 24 -0.02 -4.96 -41.37
N ALA A 25 0.02 -3.73 -40.85
CA ALA A 25 -0.05 -3.45 -39.41
C ALA A 25 -1.39 -3.89 -38.81
N ARG A 26 -2.52 -3.57 -39.46
CA ARG A 26 -3.88 -4.00 -39.04
C ARG A 26 -4.08 -5.52 -39.12
N LYS A 27 -3.33 -6.24 -39.96
CA LYS A 27 -3.31 -7.71 -39.97
C LYS A 27 -2.52 -8.26 -38.77
N LYS A 28 -1.28 -7.78 -38.56
CA LYS A 28 -0.46 -8.17 -37.40
C LYS A 28 -1.13 -7.85 -36.05
N LEU A 29 -1.85 -6.73 -35.95
CA LEU A 29 -2.62 -6.37 -34.76
C LEU A 29 -3.76 -7.36 -34.48
N ARG A 30 -4.48 -7.82 -35.52
CA ARG A 30 -5.51 -8.86 -35.37
C ARG A 30 -4.93 -10.22 -35.01
N GLU A 31 -3.79 -10.60 -35.57
CA GLU A 31 -3.05 -11.82 -35.19
C GLU A 31 -2.56 -11.76 -33.73
N TYR A 32 -2.14 -10.59 -33.26
CA TYR A 32 -1.75 -10.35 -31.87
C TYR A 32 -2.96 -10.39 -30.92
N GLN A 33 -4.08 -9.77 -31.29
CA GLN A 33 -5.32 -9.80 -30.51
C GLN A 33 -5.90 -11.23 -30.42
N GLN A 34 -5.89 -12.01 -31.50
CA GLN A 34 -6.29 -13.43 -31.46
C GLN A 34 -5.37 -14.30 -30.58
N ARG A 35 -4.09 -13.91 -30.40
CA ARG A 35 -3.18 -14.60 -29.46
C ARG A 35 -3.38 -14.22 -27.99
N ASN A 36 -3.94 -13.04 -27.71
CA ASN A 36 -3.97 -12.46 -26.36
C ASN A 36 -5.39 -12.30 -25.76
N SER A 37 -6.44 -12.84 -26.38
CA SER A 37 -7.78 -12.91 -25.79
C SER A 37 -7.82 -13.84 -24.56
N PRO A 38 -8.20 -13.38 -23.35
CA PRO A 38 -8.19 -14.23 -22.16
C PRO A 38 -9.34 -15.26 -22.14
N GLY A 39 -9.01 -16.54 -22.01
CA GLY A 39 -9.97 -17.61 -21.74
C GLY A 39 -10.24 -17.77 -20.24
N VAL A 40 -11.52 -17.83 -19.86
CA VAL A 40 -11.97 -18.12 -18.47
C VAL A 40 -11.64 -19.58 -18.12
N PRO A 41 -11.16 -19.89 -16.89
CA PRO A 41 -10.47 -21.15 -16.62
C PRO A 41 -11.41 -22.34 -16.36
N ALA A 42 -11.04 -23.50 -16.91
CA ALA A 42 -11.53 -24.82 -16.49
C ALA A 42 -10.49 -25.51 -15.56
N GLY A 43 -10.96 -26.28 -14.58
CA GLY A 43 -10.13 -26.82 -13.51
C GLY A 43 -9.05 -27.83 -13.96
N ALA A 44 -7.84 -27.70 -13.42
CA ALA A 44 -6.72 -28.57 -13.78
C ALA A 44 -6.80 -29.98 -13.17
N LYS A 45 -6.38 -31.00 -13.93
CA LYS A 45 -5.66 -32.17 -13.39
C LYS A 45 -4.90 -33.01 -14.44
N LYS A 46 -3.62 -33.24 -14.13
CA LYS A 46 -2.76 -34.41 -14.48
C LYS A 46 -2.18 -34.58 -15.90
N LYS A 47 -0.89 -34.20 -15.98
CA LYS A 47 0.28 -35.04 -16.37
C LYS A 47 0.55 -35.44 -17.84
N ARG A 48 1.60 -34.75 -18.37
CA ARG A 48 2.88 -35.28 -18.92
C ARG A 48 2.96 -35.90 -20.33
N LYS A 49 3.96 -35.38 -21.09
CA LYS A 49 4.74 -36.03 -22.19
C LYS A 49 3.90 -36.19 -23.49
N ILE A 50 4.40 -36.05 -24.72
CA ILE A 50 5.67 -36.36 -25.42
C ILE A 50 5.87 -35.28 -26.53
N LYS A 51 6.96 -34.51 -26.67
CA LYS A 51 8.31 -34.76 -27.27
C LYS A 51 8.38 -35.55 -28.61
N ASN A 52 8.30 -34.82 -29.73
CA ASN A 52 8.86 -35.09 -31.07
C ASN A 52 8.77 -36.52 -31.67
N GLY A 53 8.23 -36.65 -32.89
CA GLY A 53 8.55 -37.82 -33.74
C GLY A 53 7.62 -38.06 -34.94
N SER A 54 8.24 -38.05 -36.12
CA SER A 54 7.84 -38.48 -37.46
C SER A 54 6.70 -39.50 -37.69
N ASN A 55 6.06 -39.33 -38.85
CA ASN A 55 5.46 -40.35 -39.74
C ASN A 55 6.32 -41.63 -39.94
N PRO A 56 5.77 -42.74 -40.50
CA PRO A 56 4.37 -43.20 -40.52
C PRO A 56 4.19 -44.76 -40.37
N GLU A 57 3.00 -45.25 -40.75
CA GLU A 57 2.69 -46.55 -41.41
C GLU A 57 2.38 -47.86 -40.62
N THR A 58 1.34 -48.53 -41.17
CA THR A 58 0.97 -49.97 -41.17
C THR A 58 0.77 -50.78 -39.88
N ALA A 59 -0.50 -51.21 -39.68
CA ALA A 59 -0.98 -52.59 -39.46
C ALA A 59 -0.49 -53.40 -38.22
N THR A 60 -1.19 -54.42 -37.68
CA THR A 60 -2.35 -55.22 -38.18
C THR A 60 -3.12 -55.87 -37.02
N ALA A 61 -4.35 -56.36 -37.31
CA ALA A 61 -5.02 -57.54 -36.72
C ALA A 61 -5.72 -57.47 -35.34
N ASP A 62 -6.79 -58.28 -35.28
CA ASP A 62 -7.56 -58.90 -34.19
C ASP A 62 -8.16 -58.04 -33.03
N GLY A 63 -9.44 -58.20 -32.68
CA GLY A 63 -10.50 -58.98 -33.37
C GLY A 63 -11.87 -59.05 -32.67
N CYS A 64 -12.93 -59.11 -33.49
CA CYS A 64 -14.28 -59.63 -33.24
C CYS A 64 -15.33 -58.95 -32.30
N HIS A 65 -16.54 -58.82 -32.87
CA HIS A 65 -17.89 -58.86 -32.27
C HIS A 65 -18.54 -57.64 -31.57
N THR A 66 -18.88 -56.64 -32.39
CA THR A 66 -20.25 -56.19 -32.80
C THR A 66 -21.51 -56.88 -32.19
N PRO A 67 -22.75 -56.29 -32.30
CA PRO A 67 -23.15 -54.97 -32.86
C PRO A 67 -24.23 -54.15 -32.06
N GLU A 68 -24.55 -52.97 -32.61
CA GLU A 68 -25.88 -52.27 -32.64
C GLU A 68 -26.53 -51.77 -31.32
N ASP A 69 -27.28 -50.65 -31.33
CA ASP A 69 -27.84 -49.89 -32.47
C ASP A 69 -27.64 -48.35 -32.38
N ALA A 70 -27.93 -47.62 -33.47
CA ALA A 70 -27.82 -46.15 -33.66
C ALA A 70 -29.24 -45.53 -33.78
N PRO A 71 -29.52 -44.37 -34.44
CA PRO A 71 -28.75 -43.15 -34.81
C PRO A 71 -29.18 -41.92 -33.95
N LYS A 72 -28.58 -40.71 -33.91
CA LYS A 72 -27.79 -39.84 -34.83
C LYS A 72 -28.63 -38.80 -35.61
N ASP A 73 -28.21 -37.53 -35.54
CA ASP A 73 -28.63 -36.37 -36.39
C ASP A 73 -30.13 -35.92 -36.28
N ARG A 74 -30.60 -34.73 -36.70
CA ARG A 74 -29.99 -33.37 -36.86
C ARG A 74 -31.04 -32.33 -37.28
N ALA A 75 -30.88 -31.09 -36.80
CA ALA A 75 -31.51 -29.83 -37.26
C ALA A 75 -33.02 -29.61 -37.02
N ALA A 76 -33.39 -28.31 -37.07
CA ALA A 76 -34.74 -27.74 -36.98
C ALA A 76 -35.30 -27.48 -38.42
N PRO A 77 -36.31 -26.62 -38.75
CA PRO A 77 -36.82 -25.44 -38.02
C PRO A 77 -38.36 -25.18 -38.13
N VAL A 78 -38.76 -23.92 -37.86
CA VAL A 78 -40.03 -23.21 -38.20
C VAL A 78 -41.15 -23.25 -37.15
N ALA A 79 -41.56 -22.06 -36.70
CA ALA A 79 -42.77 -21.75 -35.92
C ALA A 79 -43.84 -21.10 -36.84
N PRO A 80 -45.08 -20.81 -36.37
CA PRO A 80 -45.30 -19.45 -35.82
C PRO A 80 -46.49 -19.22 -34.83
N THR A 81 -46.40 -18.12 -34.05
CA THR A 81 -47.45 -17.11 -33.67
C THR A 81 -48.71 -17.39 -32.80
N VAL A 82 -48.98 -16.39 -31.94
CA VAL A 82 -50.24 -15.82 -31.35
C VAL A 82 -51.10 -16.56 -30.30
N ASP A 83 -50.96 -16.12 -29.04
CA ASP A 83 -51.87 -15.25 -28.24
C ASP A 83 -53.40 -15.52 -28.07
N ASP A 84 -53.76 -15.59 -26.78
CA ASP A 84 -54.88 -14.95 -26.03
C ASP A 84 -56.38 -15.33 -26.09
N THR A 85 -56.97 -15.31 -24.87
CA THR A 85 -58.40 -15.17 -24.46
C THR A 85 -59.43 -16.28 -24.81
N ALA A 86 -60.43 -16.61 -23.98
CA ALA A 86 -60.73 -16.30 -22.56
C ALA A 86 -61.77 -17.29 -21.95
N SER A 87 -61.85 -17.36 -20.61
CA SER A 87 -63.02 -17.51 -19.67
C SER A 87 -64.31 -18.30 -20.01
N PRO A 88 -65.17 -18.67 -19.01
CA PRO A 88 -64.97 -18.79 -17.55
C PRO A 88 -65.64 -20.03 -16.86
N GLY A 89 -65.29 -20.27 -15.59
CA GLY A 89 -66.26 -20.72 -14.56
C GLY A 89 -66.33 -22.21 -14.19
N GLY A 90 -66.51 -22.50 -12.90
CA GLY A 90 -66.83 -23.85 -12.36
C GLY A 90 -66.15 -24.17 -11.02
N VAL A 91 -66.94 -24.33 -9.94
CA VAL A 91 -66.48 -24.74 -8.60
C VAL A 91 -66.61 -26.28 -8.44
N PRO A 92 -65.70 -26.99 -7.75
CA PRO A 92 -65.50 -28.42 -7.96
C PRO A 92 -66.23 -29.37 -6.99
N SER A 93 -66.16 -30.68 -7.24
CA SER A 93 -66.37 -31.74 -6.24
C SER A 93 -65.56 -33.01 -6.56
N PRO A 94 -65.26 -33.89 -5.57
CA PRO A 94 -64.15 -34.86 -5.67
C PRO A 94 -64.55 -36.35 -5.59
N CYS A 95 -63.67 -37.24 -6.05
CA CYS A 95 -63.39 -38.59 -5.44
C CYS A 95 -62.39 -39.42 -6.28
N ALA A 96 -61.30 -39.95 -5.67
CA ALA A 96 -60.70 -41.27 -5.95
C ALA A 96 -59.41 -41.54 -5.12
N SER A 97 -59.26 -42.77 -4.62
CA SER A 97 -58.09 -43.35 -3.92
C SER A 97 -57.77 -44.74 -4.55
N PRO A 98 -56.92 -45.65 -4.01
CA PRO A 98 -55.81 -45.57 -3.05
C PRO A 98 -54.48 -45.80 -3.85
N PRO A 99 -53.62 -46.88 -3.74
CA PRO A 99 -53.28 -47.90 -2.71
C PRO A 99 -52.09 -47.46 -1.83
N ARG A 100 -51.60 -48.12 -0.76
CA ARG A 100 -51.77 -49.44 -0.09
C ARG A 100 -50.82 -50.60 -0.48
N VAL A 101 -49.88 -50.90 0.42
CA VAL A 101 -49.12 -52.18 0.57
C VAL A 101 -49.07 -52.45 2.09
N THR A 102 -49.80 -53.40 2.66
CA THR A 102 -49.47 -54.85 2.81
C THR A 102 -48.22 -55.08 3.66
N SER A 103 -48.15 -55.88 4.72
CA SER A 103 -49.07 -56.61 5.61
C SER A 103 -48.15 -57.52 6.46
N MET A 104 -48.35 -57.61 7.77
CA MET A 104 -47.84 -58.73 8.60
C MET A 104 -48.98 -59.15 9.52
N ALA A 105 -49.15 -60.46 9.75
CA ALA A 105 -50.40 -61.00 10.26
C ALA A 105 -50.22 -62.13 11.28
N SER A 106 -51.14 -62.16 12.24
CA SER A 106 -51.73 -63.32 12.94
C SER A 106 -50.87 -64.52 13.33
N THR A 107 -50.84 -64.81 14.64
CA THR A 107 -51.34 -66.09 15.23
C THR A 107 -51.50 -65.89 16.75
N GLN A 108 -52.70 -66.08 17.32
CA GLN A 108 -53.21 -67.30 17.97
C GLN A 108 -52.50 -67.66 19.30
N ASN A 109 -53.17 -68.13 20.37
CA ASN A 109 -54.59 -68.42 20.61
C ASN A 109 -54.87 -68.42 22.13
N HIS A 110 -56.12 -68.16 22.55
CA HIS A 110 -56.89 -69.10 23.40
C HIS A 110 -58.31 -68.57 23.73
N ASP A 111 -59.32 -69.21 23.14
CA ASP A 111 -60.71 -69.17 23.64
C ASP A 111 -60.86 -70.06 24.88
N ALA A 112 -61.57 -69.56 25.90
CA ALA A 112 -62.12 -70.40 26.98
C ALA A 112 -63.29 -69.71 27.74
N LYS A 113 -64.52 -70.12 27.42
CA LYS A 113 -65.59 -70.52 28.37
C LYS A 113 -65.76 -69.65 29.64
N ASN A 114 -66.88 -68.97 29.90
CA ASN A 114 -68.23 -69.54 30.06
C ASN A 114 -69.28 -68.46 30.44
N GLU A 115 -70.56 -68.83 30.38
CA GLU A 115 -71.70 -68.31 31.18
C GLU A 115 -71.95 -66.80 31.32
N PRO A 116 -73.01 -66.24 30.70
CA PRO A 116 -73.69 -65.06 31.24
C PRO A 116 -74.51 -65.47 32.47
N PHE A 117 -73.89 -65.43 33.65
CA PHE A 117 -74.47 -65.99 34.86
C PHE A 117 -75.75 -65.26 35.31
N LEU A 118 -76.90 -65.81 34.90
CA LEU A 118 -78.17 -65.58 35.56
C LEU A 118 -78.13 -66.23 36.95
N MET A 119 -77.65 -65.50 37.94
CA MET A 119 -78.25 -65.58 39.28
C MET A 119 -79.46 -64.65 39.26
N GLU A 120 -80.54 -65.09 38.64
CA GLU A 120 -81.53 -65.99 39.26
C GLU A 120 -82.38 -65.20 40.25
N GLU A 121 -83.66 -65.09 39.92
CA GLU A 121 -84.66 -64.54 40.81
C GLU A 121 -84.65 -65.35 42.11
N SER A 122 -84.07 -64.79 43.17
CA SER A 122 -84.39 -65.18 44.55
C SER A 122 -85.84 -64.81 44.82
N LYS A 123 -86.74 -65.63 44.27
CA LYS A 123 -88.18 -65.55 44.44
C LYS A 123 -88.46 -65.51 45.94
N CYS A 124 -89.05 -64.42 46.40
CA CYS A 124 -89.77 -64.39 47.67
C CYS A 124 -90.96 -65.35 47.55
N LEU A 125 -90.70 -66.63 47.80
CA LEU A 125 -91.72 -67.67 47.93
C LEU A 125 -92.68 -67.28 49.05
N SER A 126 -93.97 -67.29 48.74
CA SER A 126 -95.10 -67.09 49.66
C SER A 126 -95.04 -65.90 50.64
N SER A 127 -95.90 -64.91 50.37
CA SER A 127 -96.59 -64.18 51.44
C SER A 127 -98.01 -63.77 51.04
N THR A 128 -98.27 -63.58 49.75
CA THR A 128 -99.63 -63.50 49.19
C THR A 128 -100.43 -64.80 49.32
N GLU A 129 -99.76 -65.96 49.37
CA GLU A 129 -100.40 -67.26 49.66
C GLU A 129 -100.62 -67.44 51.17
N SER A 130 -99.62 -67.15 52.01
CA SER A 130 -99.76 -67.15 53.49
C SER A 130 -100.92 -66.26 53.97
N LEU A 131 -101.11 -65.07 53.38
CA LEU A 131 -102.24 -64.18 53.68
C LEU A 131 -103.59 -64.71 53.15
N ARG A 132 -103.61 -65.48 52.05
CA ARG A 132 -104.83 -66.21 51.62
C ARG A 132 -105.17 -67.37 52.53
N GLN A 133 -104.16 -68.12 52.99
CA GLN A 133 -104.36 -69.31 53.81
C GLN A 133 -104.84 -68.93 55.23
N LEU A 134 -104.29 -67.85 55.81
CA LEU A 134 -104.82 -67.23 57.03
C LEU A 134 -106.25 -66.70 56.84
N SER A 135 -106.55 -66.06 55.70
CA SER A 135 -107.90 -65.58 55.36
C SER A 135 -108.93 -66.72 55.25
N GLN A 136 -108.53 -67.88 54.71
CA GLN A 136 -109.40 -69.07 54.62
C GLN A 136 -109.53 -69.82 55.96
N GLN A 137 -108.51 -69.79 56.83
CA GLN A 137 -108.60 -70.40 58.16
C GLN A 137 -109.41 -69.55 59.17
N LEU A 138 -109.34 -68.21 59.10
CA LEU A 138 -110.16 -67.32 59.94
C LEU A 138 -111.66 -67.38 59.60
N ASN A 139 -112.03 -67.63 58.34
CA ASN A 139 -113.42 -67.84 57.95
C ASN A 139 -113.96 -69.25 58.27
N GLY A 140 -113.10 -70.17 58.73
CA GLY A 140 -113.46 -71.57 58.98
C GLY A 140 -113.91 -71.89 60.42
N LEU A 141 -113.69 -71.00 61.39
CA LEU A 141 -113.85 -71.28 62.83
C LEU A 141 -114.65 -70.24 63.62
N VAL A 142 -115.46 -69.41 62.94
CA VAL A 142 -116.41 -68.47 63.58
C VAL A 142 -117.84 -68.67 63.04
N SER A 143 -118.15 -69.90 62.61
CA SER A 143 -119.42 -70.29 61.95
C SER A 143 -120.16 -71.43 62.66
N GLU A 144 -119.75 -71.81 63.87
CA GLU A 144 -120.48 -72.77 64.72
C GLU A 144 -120.84 -72.13 66.08
N SER A 145 -121.94 -72.60 66.67
CA SER A 145 -122.41 -72.24 68.03
C SER A 145 -122.98 -70.83 68.25
N SER A 146 -123.85 -70.35 67.34
CA SER A 146 -124.95 -69.47 67.74
C SER A 146 -126.24 -70.28 67.84
N SER A 147 -126.53 -70.82 69.03
CA SER A 147 -127.69 -71.67 69.28
C SER A 147 -128.64 -71.07 70.32
N TYR A 148 -129.74 -70.50 69.81
CA TYR A 148 -131.01 -70.25 70.51
C TYR A 148 -130.97 -69.54 71.88
N ILE A 149 -131.25 -68.24 71.85
CA ILE A 149 -131.89 -67.55 72.98
C ILE A 149 -133.29 -68.16 73.18
N ASN A 150 -133.64 -68.52 74.42
CA ASN A 150 -135.02 -68.71 74.83
C ASN A 150 -135.19 -68.28 76.32
N GLY A 151 -136.39 -67.84 76.70
CA GLY A 151 -136.57 -66.90 77.83
C GLY A 151 -136.61 -67.46 79.26
N GLU A 152 -136.14 -66.60 80.18
CA GLU A 152 -136.48 -66.37 81.61
C GLU A 152 -137.05 -67.50 82.52
N GLY A 153 -136.45 -67.69 83.72
CA GLY A 153 -136.93 -68.67 84.70
C GLY A 153 -136.29 -68.71 86.11
N LEU A 154 -136.21 -67.57 86.84
CA LEU A 154 -136.12 -67.42 88.32
C LEU A 154 -135.04 -68.16 89.20
N ALA A 155 -134.29 -67.35 89.98
CA ALA A 155 -133.77 -67.55 91.37
C ALA A 155 -132.38 -68.21 91.70
N THR A 156 -131.46 -67.41 92.29
CA THR A 156 -130.41 -67.69 93.35
C THR A 156 -129.48 -68.94 93.29
N SER A 157 -128.21 -69.01 93.76
CA SER A 157 -127.12 -68.11 94.25
C SER A 157 -125.98 -69.00 94.86
N ALA A 158 -124.65 -68.76 94.89
CA ALA A 158 -123.70 -67.97 94.09
C ALA A 158 -122.18 -68.31 94.41
N ASN A 159 -121.86 -69.48 94.98
CA ASN A 159 -120.69 -69.73 95.87
C ASN A 159 -119.28 -69.99 95.25
N ILE A 160 -118.98 -69.54 94.02
CA ILE A 160 -117.87 -70.08 93.18
C ILE A 160 -116.51 -69.31 93.27
N LYS A 161 -116.52 -68.06 93.71
CA LYS A 161 -115.54 -67.02 93.27
C LYS A 161 -114.09 -67.07 93.76
N ASP A 162 -113.75 -67.82 94.81
CA ASP A 162 -112.45 -67.64 95.48
C ASP A 162 -111.32 -68.50 94.91
N LEU A 163 -111.61 -69.70 94.37
CA LEU A 163 -110.57 -70.60 93.84
C LEU A 163 -110.00 -70.12 92.49
N GLU A 164 -110.87 -69.58 91.65
CA GLU A 164 -110.54 -68.98 90.34
C GLU A 164 -109.41 -67.93 90.49
N LYS A 165 -109.47 -67.18 91.59
CA LYS A 165 -108.64 -66.01 91.87
C LYS A 165 -107.15 -66.32 92.02
N GLN A 166 -106.77 -67.49 92.53
CA GLN A 166 -105.36 -67.85 92.73
C GLN A 166 -104.71 -68.36 91.44
N GLN A 167 -105.40 -69.21 90.67
CA GLN A 167 -104.89 -69.64 89.35
C GLN A 167 -104.73 -68.47 88.38
N HIS A 168 -105.62 -67.47 88.45
CA HIS A 168 -105.46 -66.23 87.70
C HIS A 168 -104.17 -65.46 88.07
N GLN A 169 -103.69 -65.49 89.31
CA GLN A 169 -102.47 -64.75 89.68
C GLN A 169 -101.20 -65.42 89.13
N GLU A 170 -101.02 -66.73 89.32
CA GLU A 170 -99.82 -67.43 88.84
C GLU A 170 -99.71 -67.42 87.30
N THR A 171 -100.87 -67.48 86.61
CA THR A 171 -100.90 -67.35 85.14
C THR A 171 -100.63 -65.93 84.67
N LEU A 172 -101.09 -64.90 85.40
CA LEU A 172 -100.72 -63.50 85.13
C LEU A 172 -99.21 -63.27 85.33
N ASP A 173 -98.61 -63.77 86.41
CA ASP A 173 -97.19 -63.56 86.72
C ASP A 173 -96.27 -64.21 85.66
N GLN A 174 -96.61 -65.42 85.21
CA GLN A 174 -95.88 -66.09 84.12
C GLN A 174 -96.05 -65.37 82.77
N LEU A 175 -97.27 -64.92 82.43
CA LEU A 175 -97.52 -64.09 81.25
C LEU A 175 -96.75 -62.77 81.31
N GLU A 176 -96.65 -62.13 82.48
CA GLU A 176 -95.90 -60.89 82.65
C GLU A 176 -94.39 -61.12 82.52
N LYS A 177 -93.88 -62.28 82.97
CA LYS A 177 -92.47 -62.67 82.76
C LYS A 177 -92.17 -62.92 81.28
N GLU A 178 -92.98 -63.73 80.61
CA GLU A 178 -92.80 -64.01 79.17
C GLU A 178 -92.92 -62.74 78.34
N LYS A 179 -93.88 -61.87 78.66
CA LYS A 179 -93.99 -60.52 78.09
C LYS A 179 -92.69 -59.72 78.26
N LYS A 180 -92.13 -59.64 79.47
CA LYS A 180 -90.85 -58.95 79.73
C LYS A 180 -89.67 -59.56 78.96
N GLU A 181 -89.64 -60.88 78.79
CA GLU A 181 -88.62 -61.56 77.98
C GLU A 181 -88.78 -61.29 76.47
N PHE A 182 -90.01 -61.24 75.95
CA PHE A 182 -90.30 -60.84 74.56
C PHE A 182 -90.01 -59.36 74.33
N GLU A 183 -90.39 -58.47 75.24
CA GLU A 183 -90.05 -57.04 75.21
C GLU A 183 -88.52 -56.85 75.21
N GLN A 184 -87.78 -57.62 76.01
CA GLN A 184 -86.31 -57.54 76.01
C GLN A 184 -85.68 -58.07 74.70
N LYS A 185 -86.23 -59.13 74.09
CA LYS A 185 -85.78 -59.62 72.76
C LYS A 185 -86.06 -58.57 71.68
N LEU A 186 -87.29 -58.05 71.63
CA LEU A 186 -87.71 -57.00 70.71
C LEU A 186 -86.84 -55.74 70.85
N MET A 187 -86.49 -55.33 72.07
CA MET A 187 -85.59 -54.19 72.31
C MET A 187 -84.15 -54.45 71.88
N LYS A 188 -83.66 -55.69 71.97
CA LYS A 188 -82.33 -56.09 71.47
C LYS A 188 -82.28 -56.13 69.94
N GLU A 189 -83.30 -56.69 69.30
CA GLU A 189 -83.45 -56.73 67.84
C GLU A 189 -83.69 -55.34 67.25
N GLN A 190 -84.50 -54.51 67.91
CA GLN A 190 -84.64 -53.09 67.57
C GLN A 190 -83.33 -52.31 67.79
N GLY A 191 -82.48 -52.74 68.73
CA GLY A 191 -81.13 -52.21 68.93
C GLY A 191 -80.21 -52.54 67.75
N SER A 192 -80.03 -53.83 67.42
CA SER A 192 -79.16 -54.25 66.32
C SER A 192 -79.63 -53.76 64.95
N LEU A 193 -80.94 -53.65 64.71
CA LEU A 193 -81.48 -53.04 63.49
C LEU A 193 -81.20 -51.52 63.42
N ARG A 194 -81.20 -50.80 64.55
CA ARG A 194 -80.76 -49.39 64.60
C ARG A 194 -79.26 -49.26 64.33
N GLU A 195 -78.43 -50.14 64.89
CA GLU A 195 -76.99 -50.16 64.65
C GLU A 195 -76.67 -50.44 63.18
N GLN A 196 -77.31 -51.46 62.57
CA GLN A 196 -77.19 -51.75 61.14
C GLN A 196 -77.65 -50.59 60.26
N LEU A 197 -78.79 -49.98 60.57
CA LEU A 197 -79.27 -48.79 59.86
C LEU A 197 -78.29 -47.62 59.97
N GLN A 198 -77.71 -47.39 61.15
CA GLN A 198 -76.74 -46.31 61.36
C GLN A 198 -75.42 -46.56 60.64
N VAL A 199 -74.92 -47.81 60.60
CA VAL A 199 -73.79 -48.20 59.75
C VAL A 199 -74.10 -47.97 58.27
N HIS A 200 -75.28 -48.37 57.79
CA HIS A 200 -75.68 -48.13 56.40
C HIS A 200 -75.79 -46.62 56.07
N ILE A 201 -76.34 -45.80 56.97
CA ILE A 201 -76.36 -44.34 56.82
C ILE A 201 -74.93 -43.78 56.72
N GLN A 202 -74.01 -44.28 57.55
CA GLN A 202 -72.61 -43.85 57.52
C GLN A 202 -71.88 -44.29 56.24
N THR A 203 -72.09 -45.53 55.77
CA THR A 203 -71.54 -46.02 54.50
C THR A 203 -72.11 -45.25 53.30
N ILE A 204 -73.41 -44.97 53.27
CA ILE A 204 -74.04 -44.14 52.24
C ILE A 204 -73.45 -42.72 52.29
N GLY A 205 -73.26 -42.15 53.49
CA GLY A 205 -72.60 -40.85 53.67
C GLY A 205 -71.20 -40.81 53.03
N ILE A 206 -70.35 -41.79 53.35
CA ILE A 206 -68.99 -41.92 52.80
C ILE A 206 -69.03 -42.02 51.26
N LEU A 207 -69.86 -42.93 50.72
CA LEU A 207 -69.99 -43.10 49.26
C LEU A 207 -70.55 -41.86 48.56
N VAL A 208 -71.40 -41.06 49.22
CA VAL A 208 -71.90 -39.79 48.69
C VAL A 208 -70.82 -38.71 48.72
N SER A 209 -70.00 -38.61 49.78
CA SER A 209 -68.82 -37.73 49.77
C SER A 209 -67.82 -38.14 48.70
N GLU A 210 -67.38 -39.40 48.65
CA GLU A 210 -66.42 -39.90 47.64
C GLU A 210 -66.93 -39.66 46.21
N LYS A 211 -68.22 -39.91 45.94
CA LYS A 211 -68.84 -39.59 44.64
C LYS A 211 -68.81 -38.08 44.34
N THR A 212 -69.00 -37.24 45.35
CA THR A 212 -69.00 -35.77 45.20
C THR A 212 -67.58 -35.25 44.96
N ASP A 213 -66.60 -35.77 45.67
CA ASP A 213 -65.18 -35.43 45.53
C ASP A 213 -64.63 -35.89 44.17
N LEU A 214 -64.94 -37.13 43.76
CA LEU A 214 -64.59 -37.65 42.43
C LEU A 214 -65.29 -36.89 41.30
N HIS A 215 -66.56 -36.49 41.48
CA HIS A 215 -67.26 -35.67 40.50
C HIS A 215 -66.64 -34.26 40.39
N THR A 216 -66.29 -33.66 41.52
CA THR A 216 -65.62 -32.35 41.59
C THR A 216 -64.24 -32.40 40.93
N ALA A 217 -63.44 -33.43 41.23
CA ALA A 217 -62.15 -33.68 40.59
C ALA A 217 -62.29 -33.93 39.07
N LEU A 218 -63.32 -34.65 38.63
CA LEU A 218 -63.62 -34.88 37.22
C LEU A 218 -64.00 -33.57 36.49
N VAL A 219 -64.81 -32.70 37.13
CA VAL A 219 -65.17 -31.39 36.56
C VAL A 219 -63.94 -30.48 36.47
N HIS A 220 -63.11 -30.41 37.51
CA HIS A 220 -61.87 -29.62 37.49
C HIS A 220 -60.88 -30.12 36.43
N THR A 221 -60.68 -31.44 36.31
CA THR A 221 -59.78 -32.00 35.27
C THR A 221 -60.33 -31.78 33.86
N GLN A 222 -61.65 -31.92 33.64
CA GLN A 222 -62.26 -31.56 32.35
C GLN A 222 -62.12 -30.05 32.03
N GLN A 223 -62.25 -29.17 33.03
CA GLN A 223 -62.06 -27.73 32.83
C GLN A 223 -60.60 -27.39 32.53
N ALA A 224 -59.65 -28.01 33.22
CA ALA A 224 -58.22 -27.86 32.94
C ALA A 224 -57.86 -28.36 31.52
N VAL A 225 -58.41 -29.49 31.08
CA VAL A 225 -58.23 -29.99 29.70
C VAL A 225 -58.82 -29.02 28.66
N ARG A 226 -60.01 -28.46 28.90
CA ARG A 226 -60.58 -27.42 28.01
C ARG A 226 -59.71 -26.17 27.95
N GLN A 227 -59.21 -25.70 29.08
CA GLN A 227 -58.29 -24.55 29.13
C GLN A 227 -56.99 -24.83 28.36
N LYS A 228 -56.39 -26.02 28.51
CA LYS A 228 -55.19 -26.41 27.76
C LYS A 228 -55.43 -26.70 26.28
N ALA A 229 -56.66 -27.02 25.87
CA ALA A 229 -57.04 -27.03 24.46
C ALA A 229 -57.03 -25.60 23.88
N GLY A 230 -57.71 -24.65 24.54
CA GLY A 230 -57.71 -23.24 24.15
C GLY A 230 -56.29 -22.65 24.05
N GLU A 231 -55.48 -22.80 25.11
CA GLU A 231 -54.07 -22.35 25.10
C GLU A 231 -53.27 -22.96 23.93
N SER A 232 -53.58 -24.20 23.51
CA SER A 232 -52.94 -24.84 22.36
C SER A 232 -53.44 -24.31 21.01
N GLU A 233 -54.70 -23.89 20.91
CA GLU A 233 -55.31 -23.28 19.72
C GLU A 233 -54.80 -21.84 19.54
N ASP A 234 -54.64 -21.09 20.64
CA ASP A 234 -54.00 -19.76 20.65
C ASP A 234 -52.54 -19.83 20.22
N LEU A 235 -51.78 -20.81 20.75
CA LEU A 235 -50.39 -21.05 20.36
C LEU A 235 -50.27 -21.50 18.90
N ALA A 236 -51.19 -22.32 18.39
CA ALA A 236 -51.24 -22.71 16.99
C ALA A 236 -51.52 -21.50 16.08
N SER A 237 -52.47 -20.64 16.47
CA SER A 237 -52.84 -19.42 15.75
C SER A 237 -51.67 -18.43 15.70
N ARG A 238 -51.02 -18.17 16.85
CA ARG A 238 -49.81 -17.33 16.94
C ARG A 238 -48.65 -17.88 16.12
N LEU A 239 -48.48 -19.21 16.08
CA LEU A 239 -47.48 -19.88 15.23
C LEU A 239 -47.81 -19.73 13.74
N GLN A 240 -49.08 -19.76 13.35
CA GLN A 240 -49.51 -19.51 11.97
C GLN A 240 -49.25 -18.06 11.55
N SER A 241 -49.62 -17.07 12.36
CA SER A 241 -49.31 -15.65 12.09
C SER A 241 -47.79 -15.40 12.00
N SER A 242 -47.01 -16.05 12.86
CA SER A 242 -45.54 -15.99 12.82
C SER A 242 -44.98 -16.57 11.51
N ARG A 243 -45.47 -17.73 11.07
CA ARG A 243 -45.10 -18.35 9.77
C ARG A 243 -45.47 -17.47 8.57
N GLN A 244 -46.65 -16.85 8.59
CA GLN A 244 -47.05 -15.90 7.55
C GLN A 244 -46.08 -14.71 7.49
N ARG A 245 -45.79 -14.09 8.64
CA ARG A 245 -44.85 -12.96 8.74
C ARG A 245 -43.43 -13.34 8.29
N VAL A 246 -42.96 -14.55 8.58
CA VAL A 246 -41.68 -15.06 8.04
C VAL A 246 -41.73 -15.14 6.52
N GLY A 247 -42.78 -15.72 5.93
CA GLY A 247 -42.93 -15.79 4.47
C GLY A 247 -43.08 -14.41 3.80
N GLU A 248 -43.59 -13.40 4.51
CA GLU A 248 -43.63 -12.01 4.05
C GLU A 248 -42.25 -11.36 4.10
N LEU A 249 -41.46 -11.60 5.15
CA LEU A 249 -40.07 -11.16 5.27
C LEU A 249 -39.17 -11.84 4.23
N GLU A 250 -39.39 -13.12 3.91
CA GLU A 250 -38.68 -13.82 2.83
C GLU A 250 -39.00 -13.21 1.45
N ARG A 251 -40.26 -12.81 1.22
CA ARG A 251 -40.68 -12.12 -0.01
C ARG A 251 -40.10 -10.71 -0.12
N THR A 252 -40.10 -9.91 0.95
CA THR A 252 -39.49 -8.57 0.91
C THR A 252 -37.96 -8.63 0.81
N LEU A 253 -37.30 -9.56 1.51
CA LEU A 253 -35.86 -9.79 1.38
C LEU A 253 -35.48 -10.24 -0.03
N SER A 254 -36.31 -11.08 -0.67
CA SER A 254 -36.14 -11.45 -2.08
C SER A 254 -36.26 -10.25 -3.03
N ALA A 255 -37.28 -9.40 -2.83
CA ALA A 255 -37.49 -8.18 -3.60
C ALA A 255 -36.33 -7.16 -3.43
N VAL A 256 -35.87 -6.96 -2.20
CA VAL A 256 -34.68 -6.14 -1.89
C VAL A 256 -33.42 -6.73 -2.53
N SER A 257 -33.26 -8.07 -2.53
CA SER A 257 -32.15 -8.74 -3.22
C SER A 257 -32.17 -8.52 -4.74
N THR A 258 -33.34 -8.50 -5.38
CA THR A 258 -33.46 -8.15 -6.80
C THR A 258 -33.21 -6.67 -7.06
N GLN A 259 -33.71 -5.78 -6.19
CA GLN A 259 -33.50 -4.34 -6.30
C GLN A 259 -32.01 -3.99 -6.14
N GLN A 260 -31.31 -4.60 -5.19
CA GLN A 260 -29.86 -4.44 -5.01
C GLN A 260 -29.09 -4.85 -6.27
N LYS A 261 -29.43 -5.99 -6.89
CA LYS A 261 -28.80 -6.43 -8.15
C LYS A 261 -29.05 -5.45 -9.32
N GLN A 262 -30.21 -4.79 -9.34
CA GLN A 262 -30.54 -3.76 -10.33
C GLN A 262 -29.77 -2.46 -10.08
N VAL A 263 -29.66 -2.03 -8.82
CA VAL A 263 -28.84 -0.87 -8.39
C VAL A 263 -27.35 -1.13 -8.66
N ASP A 264 -26.84 -2.32 -8.36
CA ASP A 264 -25.46 -2.75 -8.67
C ASP A 264 -25.17 -2.73 -10.17
N LYS A 265 -26.16 -3.10 -11.00
CA LYS A 265 -26.05 -3.01 -12.46
C LYS A 265 -26.00 -1.55 -12.91
N HIS A 266 -26.93 -0.71 -12.44
CA HIS A 266 -26.98 0.70 -12.79
C HIS A 266 -25.69 1.45 -12.35
N ASN A 267 -25.18 1.18 -11.15
CA ASN A 267 -23.89 1.71 -10.68
C ASN A 267 -22.70 1.27 -11.56
N LYS A 268 -22.69 0.03 -12.06
CA LYS A 268 -21.67 -0.44 -13.03
C LYS A 268 -21.80 0.24 -14.38
N ASP A 269 -23.02 0.57 -14.82
CA ASP A 269 -23.26 1.26 -16.08
C ASP A 269 -22.89 2.76 -15.98
N LEU A 270 -23.32 3.47 -14.92
CA LEU A 270 -22.85 4.82 -14.57
C LEU A 270 -21.33 4.91 -14.43
N THR A 271 -20.68 3.87 -13.89
CA THR A 271 -19.21 3.80 -13.80
C THR A 271 -18.54 3.77 -15.18
N LYS A 272 -19.12 3.03 -16.14
CA LYS A 272 -18.63 3.02 -17.54
C LYS A 272 -18.85 4.37 -18.21
N GLU A 273 -20.01 4.99 -18.03
CA GLU A 273 -20.32 6.31 -18.58
C GLU A 273 -19.37 7.38 -18.03
N ARG A 274 -19.15 7.41 -16.71
CA ARG A 274 -18.16 8.26 -16.04
C ARG A 274 -16.75 8.08 -16.65
N ASP A 275 -16.31 6.85 -16.87
CA ASP A 275 -14.96 6.59 -17.35
C ASP A 275 -14.81 6.78 -18.87
N ALA A 276 -15.90 6.63 -19.64
CA ALA A 276 -15.97 7.08 -21.03
C ALA A 276 -15.92 8.61 -21.14
N LEU A 277 -16.67 9.34 -20.30
CA LEU A 277 -16.63 10.81 -20.25
C LEU A 277 -15.25 11.33 -19.82
N LYS A 278 -14.56 10.68 -18.88
CA LYS A 278 -13.15 10.99 -18.57
C LYS A 278 -12.23 10.79 -19.77
N LEU A 279 -12.42 9.73 -20.55
CA LEU A 279 -11.63 9.46 -21.75
C LEU A 279 -11.90 10.53 -22.83
N GLU A 280 -13.14 10.97 -22.98
CA GLU A 280 -13.49 12.05 -23.91
C GLU A 280 -12.94 13.41 -23.47
N LEU A 281 -13.00 13.72 -22.17
CA LEU A 281 -12.34 14.91 -21.60
C LEU A 281 -10.83 14.88 -21.79
N TYR A 282 -10.19 13.70 -21.69
CA TYR A 282 -8.76 13.55 -21.95
C TYR A 282 -8.41 13.81 -23.44
N LYS A 283 -9.21 13.29 -24.38
CA LYS A 283 -9.06 13.61 -25.81
C LYS A 283 -9.23 15.11 -26.06
N ASN A 284 -10.37 15.67 -25.63
CA ASN A 284 -10.70 17.08 -25.83
C ASN A 284 -9.63 18.01 -25.24
N ASN A 285 -9.03 17.66 -24.10
CA ASN A 285 -7.90 18.40 -23.55
C ASN A 285 -6.64 18.26 -24.44
N LYS A 286 -6.31 17.06 -24.92
CA LYS A 286 -5.16 16.86 -25.81
C LYS A 286 -5.34 17.60 -27.14
N ASP A 287 -6.51 17.49 -27.75
CA ASP A 287 -6.87 18.19 -28.99
C ASP A 287 -6.83 19.72 -28.79
N ASN A 288 -7.19 20.22 -27.60
CA ASN A 288 -7.09 21.64 -27.22
C ASN A 288 -5.62 22.08 -27.06
N GLU A 289 -4.75 21.29 -26.42
CA GLU A 289 -3.31 21.60 -26.40
C GLU A 289 -2.68 21.59 -27.81
N ASP A 290 -3.07 20.65 -28.68
CA ASP A 290 -2.59 20.60 -30.07
C ASP A 290 -3.10 21.82 -30.89
N LEU A 291 -4.33 22.27 -30.65
CA LEU A 291 -4.85 23.52 -31.22
C LEU A 291 -4.13 24.76 -30.66
N LYS A 292 -3.72 24.79 -29.39
CA LYS A 292 -2.90 25.88 -28.83
C LYS A 292 -1.50 25.91 -29.44
N GLU A 293 -0.87 24.75 -29.65
CA GLU A 293 0.43 24.66 -30.32
C GLU A 293 0.32 25.16 -31.77
N HIS A 294 -0.69 24.73 -32.52
CA HIS A 294 -0.96 25.26 -33.87
C HIS A 294 -1.29 26.76 -33.91
N ASN A 295 -2.07 27.29 -32.96
CA ASN A 295 -2.31 28.73 -32.86
C ASN A 295 -1.01 29.49 -32.58
N SER A 296 -0.15 28.97 -31.68
CA SER A 296 1.16 29.57 -31.36
C SER A 296 2.10 29.57 -32.57
N GLU A 297 2.11 28.48 -33.37
CA GLU A 297 2.84 28.45 -34.64
C GLU A 297 2.30 29.49 -35.65
N LEU A 298 0.97 29.63 -35.77
CA LEU A 298 0.35 30.59 -36.68
C LEU A 298 0.64 32.04 -36.27
N GLU A 299 0.63 32.34 -34.98
CA GLU A 299 1.04 33.64 -34.44
C GLU A 299 2.51 33.95 -34.73
N GLU A 300 3.43 32.99 -34.58
CA GLU A 300 4.85 33.21 -34.94
C GLU A 300 5.01 33.41 -36.45
N ARG A 301 4.34 32.59 -37.28
CA ARG A 301 4.37 32.76 -38.75
C ARG A 301 3.84 34.13 -39.17
N LEU A 302 2.76 34.61 -38.55
CA LEU A 302 2.22 35.94 -38.77
C LEU A 302 3.21 37.04 -38.34
N ARG A 303 3.87 36.87 -37.19
CA ARG A 303 4.88 37.79 -36.66
C ARG A 303 6.13 37.87 -37.53
N VAL A 304 6.58 36.75 -38.10
CA VAL A 304 7.66 36.70 -39.09
C VAL A 304 7.24 37.39 -40.38
N CYS A 305 6.06 37.07 -40.91
CA CYS A 305 5.52 37.71 -42.13
C CYS A 305 5.37 39.24 -41.98
N MET A 306 4.97 39.72 -40.79
CA MET A 306 4.94 41.16 -40.47
C MET A 306 6.35 41.80 -40.50
N LYS A 307 7.36 41.15 -39.91
CA LYS A 307 8.76 41.63 -39.97
C LYS A 307 9.31 41.62 -41.40
N GLU A 308 8.98 40.61 -42.20
CA GLU A 308 9.36 40.55 -43.62
C GLU A 308 8.70 41.67 -44.42
N LYS A 309 7.42 41.96 -44.16
CA LYS A 309 6.69 43.10 -44.74
C LYS A 309 7.33 44.43 -44.36
N GLU A 310 7.68 44.64 -43.09
CA GLU A 310 8.38 45.84 -42.61
C GLU A 310 9.74 46.02 -43.29
N ALA A 311 10.54 44.94 -43.38
CA ALA A 311 11.83 44.95 -44.07
C ALA A 311 11.69 45.24 -45.59
N LEU A 312 10.66 44.69 -46.24
CA LEU A 312 10.36 44.99 -47.65
C LEU A 312 9.87 46.43 -47.83
N GLN A 313 9.10 47.00 -46.90
CA GLN A 313 8.70 48.42 -46.93
C GLN A 313 9.91 49.35 -46.80
N LEU A 314 10.86 49.06 -45.92
CA LEU A 314 12.13 49.80 -45.82
C LEU A 314 12.97 49.67 -47.10
N GLY A 315 13.04 48.47 -47.69
CA GLY A 315 13.73 48.23 -48.96
C GLY A 315 13.10 48.98 -50.13
N VAL A 316 11.77 49.07 -50.19
CA VAL A 316 11.06 49.91 -51.17
C VAL A 316 11.40 51.39 -50.97
N GLN A 317 11.37 51.92 -49.75
CA GLN A 317 11.75 53.31 -49.47
C GLN A 317 13.22 53.62 -49.80
N GLU A 318 14.12 52.64 -49.71
CA GLU A 318 15.52 52.80 -50.14
C GLU A 318 15.64 52.79 -51.67
N LEU A 319 14.87 51.96 -52.36
CA LEU A 319 14.81 51.91 -53.82
C LEU A 319 14.12 53.15 -54.41
N GLU A 320 13.09 53.70 -53.78
CA GLU A 320 12.44 54.96 -54.15
C GLU A 320 13.45 56.12 -54.10
N LYS A 321 14.21 56.26 -53.01
CA LYS A 321 15.28 57.28 -52.89
C LYS A 321 16.41 57.09 -53.91
N LYS A 322 16.75 55.84 -54.26
CA LYS A 322 17.71 55.53 -55.33
C LYS A 322 17.13 55.87 -56.71
N LEU A 323 15.85 55.64 -56.93
CA LEU A 323 15.15 56.01 -58.16
C LEU A 323 15.16 57.54 -58.30
N GLU A 324 14.68 58.29 -57.31
CA GLU A 324 14.74 59.77 -57.26
C GLU A 324 16.17 60.30 -57.56
N MET A 325 17.20 59.72 -56.92
CA MET A 325 18.60 60.09 -57.16
C MET A 325 19.05 59.77 -58.59
N SER A 326 18.64 58.62 -59.15
CA SER A 326 18.96 58.23 -60.53
C SER A 326 18.18 59.01 -61.57
N GLU A 327 16.96 59.46 -61.27
CA GLU A 327 16.17 60.36 -62.11
C GLU A 327 16.78 61.76 -62.12
N LEU A 328 17.25 62.26 -60.98
CA LEU A 328 18.03 63.51 -60.89
C LEU A 328 19.35 63.41 -61.70
N LEU A 329 20.07 62.29 -61.60
CA LEU A 329 21.26 62.04 -62.42
C LEU A 329 20.90 61.96 -63.91
N LEU A 330 19.83 61.25 -64.29
CA LEU A 330 19.34 61.18 -65.67
C LEU A 330 18.84 62.53 -66.19
N GLN A 331 18.34 63.42 -65.32
CA GLN A 331 17.99 64.79 -65.67
C GLN A 331 19.26 65.62 -65.95
N GLN A 332 20.31 65.45 -65.16
CA GLN A 332 21.64 66.04 -65.42
C GLN A 332 22.29 65.50 -66.71
N PHE A 333 22.21 64.18 -66.96
CA PHE A 333 22.67 63.58 -68.23
C PHE A 333 21.77 63.91 -69.42
N SER A 334 20.48 64.21 -69.22
CA SER A 334 19.62 64.75 -70.30
C SER A 334 20.06 66.15 -70.73
N SER A 335 20.81 66.86 -69.88
CA SER A 335 21.51 68.11 -70.20
C SER A 335 23.01 67.94 -70.58
N GLY A 336 23.53 66.70 -70.73
CA GLY A 336 24.96 66.46 -71.00
C GLY A 336 25.25 65.23 -71.90
N SER A 337 26.00 65.40 -72.98
CA SER A 337 26.14 64.40 -74.05
C SER A 337 26.72 63.03 -73.63
N LYS A 338 26.07 61.97 -74.12
CA LYS A 338 26.29 60.52 -73.89
C LYS A 338 27.75 59.99 -73.96
N PRO A 339 28.04 58.95 -73.16
CA PRO A 339 28.74 57.72 -73.57
C PRO A 339 27.77 56.50 -73.69
N PRO A 340 28.19 55.32 -74.18
CA PRO A 340 27.26 54.22 -74.54
C PRO A 340 26.81 53.30 -73.39
N ASP A 341 27.43 53.38 -72.21
CA ASP A 341 27.26 52.42 -71.09
C ASP A 341 25.81 52.33 -70.55
N SER A 342 25.06 53.43 -70.66
CA SER A 342 23.66 53.55 -70.22
C SER A 342 22.72 52.51 -70.86
N ASN A 343 23.05 51.99 -72.04
CA ASN A 343 22.18 51.07 -72.78
C ASN A 343 22.13 49.67 -72.12
N GLN A 344 23.23 49.22 -71.52
CA GLN A 344 23.31 47.93 -70.84
C GLN A 344 22.64 47.97 -69.46
N GLN A 345 22.78 49.11 -68.76
CA GLN A 345 22.07 49.39 -67.51
C GLN A 345 20.54 49.46 -67.71
N LEU A 346 20.08 50.10 -68.80
CA LEU A 346 18.67 50.13 -69.17
C LEU A 346 18.09 48.74 -69.42
N GLN A 347 18.83 47.84 -70.07
CA GLN A 347 18.36 46.48 -70.32
C GLN A 347 18.30 45.63 -69.03
N GLN A 348 19.24 45.81 -68.10
CA GLN A 348 19.17 45.19 -66.77
C GLN A 348 17.94 45.66 -65.98
N ALA A 349 17.65 46.97 -65.99
CA ALA A 349 16.45 47.51 -65.34
C ALA A 349 15.13 46.96 -65.93
N LEU A 350 15.08 46.67 -67.24
CA LEU A 350 13.93 46.03 -67.88
C LEU A 350 13.75 44.56 -67.45
N GLU A 351 14.84 43.80 -67.28
CA GLU A 351 14.77 42.43 -66.74
C GLU A 351 14.34 42.40 -65.28
N GLU A 352 14.87 43.31 -64.44
CA GLU A 352 14.47 43.43 -63.04
C GLU A 352 12.99 43.84 -62.91
N ARG A 353 12.54 44.79 -63.73
CA ARG A 353 11.12 45.15 -63.82
C ARG A 353 10.24 43.94 -64.17
N ALA A 354 10.61 43.12 -65.16
CA ALA A 354 9.84 41.93 -65.52
C ALA A 354 9.77 40.88 -64.39
N ARG A 355 10.86 40.71 -63.63
CA ARG A 355 10.89 39.85 -62.42
C ARG A 355 10.00 40.40 -61.31
N LEU A 356 9.98 41.72 -61.10
CA LEU A 356 9.10 42.39 -60.14
C LEU A 356 7.63 42.31 -60.56
N GLU A 357 7.28 42.54 -61.83
CA GLU A 357 5.93 42.36 -62.37
C GLU A 357 5.41 40.93 -62.14
N THR A 358 6.27 39.92 -62.38
CA THR A 358 5.95 38.50 -62.11
C THR A 358 5.66 38.25 -60.62
N ARG A 359 6.50 38.79 -59.72
CA ARG A 359 6.33 38.65 -58.26
C ARG A 359 5.10 39.39 -57.74
N VAL A 360 4.77 40.56 -58.31
CA VAL A 360 3.53 41.30 -58.03
C VAL A 360 2.29 40.53 -58.51
N GLY A 361 2.38 39.81 -59.64
CA GLY A 361 1.34 38.88 -60.09
C GLY A 361 1.08 37.78 -59.06
N GLN A 362 2.13 37.05 -58.66
CA GLN A 362 2.06 36.00 -57.65
C GLN A 362 1.45 36.50 -56.32
N LEU A 363 1.89 37.67 -55.83
CA LEU A 363 1.34 38.27 -54.61
C LEU A 363 -0.14 38.66 -54.74
N LYS A 364 -0.58 39.15 -55.90
CA LYS A 364 -1.99 39.44 -56.17
C LYS A 364 -2.85 38.17 -56.19
N ASP A 365 -2.34 37.07 -56.73
CA ASP A 365 -3.09 35.81 -56.79
C ASP A 365 -3.15 35.10 -55.43
N THR A 366 -2.08 35.15 -54.62
CA THR A 366 -2.17 34.72 -53.21
C THR A 366 -3.14 35.59 -52.40
N LEU A 367 -3.20 36.90 -52.67
CA LEU A 367 -4.14 37.80 -51.98
C LEU A 367 -5.60 37.46 -52.33
N LYS A 368 -5.91 37.17 -53.60
CA LYS A 368 -7.24 36.69 -54.03
C LYS A 368 -7.61 35.36 -53.36
N HIS A 369 -6.66 34.44 -53.21
CA HIS A 369 -6.91 33.15 -52.56
C HIS A 369 -7.28 33.33 -51.08
N MET A 370 -6.51 34.14 -50.34
CA MET A 370 -6.81 34.47 -48.94
C MET A 370 -8.13 35.25 -48.77
N GLN A 371 -8.53 36.06 -49.77
CA GLN A 371 -9.84 36.71 -49.81
C GLN A 371 -10.95 35.67 -49.96
N LEU A 372 -10.86 34.76 -50.94
CA LEU A 372 -11.85 33.70 -51.17
C LEU A 372 -12.04 32.80 -49.94
N GLU A 373 -10.96 32.42 -49.25
CA GLU A 373 -11.05 31.63 -48.03
C GLU A 373 -11.76 32.38 -46.91
N ARG A 374 -11.38 33.65 -46.67
CA ARG A 374 -12.05 34.48 -45.65
C ARG A 374 -13.52 34.67 -45.94
N ASP A 375 -13.87 34.95 -47.19
CA ASP A 375 -15.26 35.21 -47.57
C ASP A 375 -16.11 33.94 -47.43
N LYS A 376 -15.52 32.75 -47.68
CA LYS A 376 -16.13 31.44 -47.37
C LYS A 376 -16.29 31.19 -45.86
N TYR A 377 -15.30 31.53 -45.02
CA TYR A 377 -15.48 31.46 -43.56
C TYR A 377 -16.61 32.38 -43.07
N VAL A 378 -16.76 33.55 -43.66
CA VAL A 378 -17.86 34.50 -43.38
C VAL A 378 -19.21 33.98 -43.88
N GLU A 379 -19.24 33.13 -44.91
CA GLU A 379 -20.45 32.44 -45.38
C GLU A 379 -20.87 31.33 -44.41
N ASN A 380 -19.97 30.40 -44.08
CA ASN A 380 -20.21 29.35 -43.08
C ASN A 380 -20.74 29.91 -41.75
N LEU A 381 -20.12 30.97 -41.22
CA LEU A 381 -20.53 31.60 -39.96
C LEU A 381 -21.93 32.24 -40.01
N LYS A 382 -22.46 32.58 -41.20
CA LYS A 382 -23.85 33.03 -41.35
C LYS A 382 -24.81 31.84 -41.36
N GLU A 383 -24.45 30.74 -42.01
CA GLU A 383 -25.24 29.50 -42.02
C GLU A 383 -25.40 28.93 -40.61
N ASP A 384 -24.30 28.82 -39.85
CA ASP A 384 -24.32 28.41 -38.44
C ASP A 384 -25.22 29.33 -37.59
N ASN A 385 -25.09 30.66 -37.77
CA ASN A 385 -25.87 31.62 -37.00
C ASN A 385 -27.38 31.52 -37.32
N ALA A 386 -27.73 31.37 -38.61
CA ALA A 386 -29.12 31.15 -39.04
C ALA A 386 -29.69 29.83 -38.49
N PHE A 387 -28.90 28.76 -38.48
CA PHE A 387 -29.27 27.47 -37.87
C PHE A 387 -29.56 27.62 -36.36
N TRP A 388 -28.70 28.31 -35.61
CA TRP A 388 -28.92 28.55 -34.18
C TRP A 388 -30.12 29.47 -33.90
N GLN A 389 -30.36 30.49 -34.73
CA GLN A 389 -31.54 31.36 -34.63
C GLN A 389 -32.84 30.58 -34.86
N GLU A 390 -32.93 29.79 -35.92
CA GLU A 390 -34.09 28.94 -36.20
C GLU A 390 -34.29 27.89 -35.11
N ARG A 391 -33.20 27.30 -34.59
CA ARG A 391 -33.27 26.36 -33.47
C ARG A 391 -33.80 27.00 -32.18
N MET A 392 -33.41 28.26 -31.90
CA MET A 392 -33.93 29.04 -30.77
C MET A 392 -35.42 29.39 -30.97
N LYS A 393 -35.80 29.79 -32.18
CA LYS A 393 -37.19 30.10 -32.56
C LYS A 393 -38.12 28.90 -32.32
N GLN A 394 -37.75 27.71 -32.80
CA GLN A 394 -38.49 26.46 -32.54
C GLN A 394 -38.67 26.14 -31.05
N MET A 395 -37.67 26.48 -30.21
CA MET A 395 -37.79 26.29 -28.76
C MET A 395 -38.73 27.33 -28.12
N SER A 396 -38.72 28.58 -28.60
CA SER A 396 -39.66 29.61 -28.13
C SER A 396 -41.11 29.33 -28.52
N GLU A 397 -41.36 28.85 -29.74
CA GLU A 397 -42.69 28.46 -30.22
C GLU A 397 -43.28 27.31 -29.37
N LYS A 398 -42.46 26.32 -28.99
CA LYS A 398 -42.88 25.25 -28.07
C LYS A 398 -43.15 25.73 -26.64
N MET A 399 -42.38 26.70 -26.13
CA MET A 399 -42.69 27.32 -24.84
C MET A 399 -44.01 28.10 -24.88
N GLN A 400 -44.30 28.77 -26.00
CA GLN A 400 -45.57 29.47 -26.18
C GLN A 400 -46.76 28.50 -26.23
N GLN A 401 -46.66 27.41 -26.98
CA GLN A 401 -47.70 26.36 -27.05
C GLN A 401 -48.03 25.80 -25.65
N LEU A 402 -47.02 25.42 -24.86
CA LEU A 402 -47.21 24.94 -23.48
C LEU A 402 -47.82 25.99 -22.53
N LYS A 403 -47.61 27.29 -22.81
CA LYS A 403 -48.24 28.39 -22.05
C LYS A 403 -49.72 28.53 -22.42
N GLU A 404 -50.04 28.47 -23.71
CA GLU A 404 -51.42 28.56 -24.22
C GLU A 404 -52.26 27.35 -23.77
N GLU A 405 -51.71 26.14 -23.80
CA GLU A 405 -52.32 24.92 -23.24
C GLU A 405 -52.62 25.07 -21.73
N LYS A 406 -51.70 25.66 -20.96
CA LYS A 406 -51.90 25.92 -19.53
C LYS A 406 -53.00 26.96 -19.29
N GLU A 407 -53.03 28.05 -20.05
CA GLU A 407 -54.03 29.11 -19.92
C GLU A 407 -55.44 28.62 -20.30
N HIS A 408 -55.54 27.76 -21.32
CA HIS A 408 -56.79 27.07 -21.65
C HIS A 408 -57.25 26.14 -20.51
N SER A 409 -56.33 25.34 -19.95
CA SER A 409 -56.62 24.43 -18.82
C SER A 409 -57.15 25.17 -17.58
N VAL A 410 -56.56 26.33 -17.23
CA VAL A 410 -57.03 27.18 -16.12
C VAL A 410 -58.42 27.75 -16.40
N SER A 411 -58.68 28.17 -17.64
CA SER A 411 -59.99 28.72 -18.04
C SER A 411 -61.11 27.67 -17.89
N GLN A 412 -60.83 26.41 -18.24
CA GLN A 412 -61.79 25.30 -18.12
C GLN A 412 -62.18 25.00 -16.66
N VAL A 413 -61.24 25.16 -15.70
CA VAL A 413 -61.53 24.97 -14.27
C VAL A 413 -62.50 26.06 -13.77
N GLN A 414 -62.29 27.31 -14.16
CA GLN A 414 -63.12 28.44 -13.72
C GLN A 414 -64.58 28.34 -14.23
N GLU A 415 -64.79 27.83 -15.44
CA GLU A 415 -66.14 27.60 -15.99
C GLU A 415 -66.89 26.51 -15.21
N LEU A 416 -66.19 25.43 -14.80
CA LEU A 416 -66.77 24.37 -13.96
C LEU A 416 -67.14 24.90 -12.57
N GLU A 417 -66.28 25.70 -11.94
CA GLU A 417 -66.56 26.35 -10.64
C GLU A 417 -67.80 27.25 -10.69
N ALA A 418 -67.94 28.05 -11.75
CA ALA A 418 -69.12 28.90 -11.96
C ALA A 418 -70.42 28.07 -12.12
N SER A 419 -70.36 26.95 -12.85
CA SER A 419 -71.54 26.07 -13.04
C SER A 419 -72.05 25.46 -11.72
N LEU A 420 -71.15 25.18 -10.77
CA LEU A 420 -71.48 24.65 -9.44
C LEU A 420 -72.10 25.71 -8.51
N ALA A 421 -71.86 27.00 -8.77
CA ALA A 421 -72.48 28.09 -8.02
C ALA A 421 -73.95 28.32 -8.42
N GLU A 422 -74.27 28.33 -9.72
CA GLU A 422 -75.64 28.58 -10.19
C GLU A 422 -76.61 27.44 -9.79
N LEU A 423 -76.13 26.20 -9.74
CA LEU A 423 -76.91 25.04 -9.28
C LEU A 423 -77.37 25.13 -7.82
N LYS A 424 -76.61 25.81 -6.95
CA LYS A 424 -76.96 25.96 -5.51
C LYS A 424 -78.09 26.96 -5.26
N LYS A 425 -78.46 27.77 -6.25
CA LYS A 425 -79.31 28.97 -6.09
C LYS A 425 -80.81 28.73 -6.29
N GLN A 426 -81.22 27.52 -6.72
CA GLN A 426 -82.54 27.26 -7.30
C GLN A 426 -83.55 26.56 -6.36
N ILE A 427 -83.43 26.71 -5.03
CA ILE A 427 -83.99 25.74 -4.05
C ILE A 427 -85.05 26.30 -3.04
N GLU A 428 -85.37 27.60 -3.01
CA GLU A 428 -86.32 28.19 -2.01
C GLU A 428 -87.64 28.76 -2.59
N VAL A 429 -88.77 28.65 -1.85
CA VAL A 429 -90.16 28.96 -2.30
C VAL A 429 -91.09 29.49 -1.15
N PRO A 430 -91.94 30.54 -1.34
CA PRO A 430 -92.90 31.13 -0.37
C PRO A 430 -94.41 30.79 -0.65
N PRO A 431 -95.43 31.15 0.21
CA PRO A 431 -96.31 32.34 -0.05
C PRO A 431 -97.21 32.95 1.11
N ALA A 432 -97.68 34.22 0.93
CA ALA A 432 -99.03 34.88 1.08
C ALA A 432 -100.08 34.53 2.23
N GLN A 433 -101.12 35.32 2.64
CA GLN A 433 -101.60 36.75 2.53
C GLN A 433 -102.76 37.10 3.54
N GLU A 434 -103.34 38.34 3.51
CA GLU A 434 -104.23 38.98 4.54
C GLU A 434 -105.79 38.92 4.35
N PRO A 435 -106.59 39.31 5.37
CA PRO A 435 -107.97 39.86 5.21
C PRO A 435 -108.32 41.14 6.07
N PRO A 436 -109.31 42.02 5.71
CA PRO A 436 -109.53 43.35 6.38
C PRO A 436 -110.95 43.75 6.92
N ALA A 437 -110.98 44.85 7.70
CA ALA A 437 -112.10 45.80 8.09
C ALA A 437 -113.19 45.37 9.11
N GLY A 438 -113.80 46.24 9.96
CA GLY A 438 -113.56 47.68 10.31
C GLY A 438 -114.82 48.39 10.90
N PRO A 439 -114.74 49.38 11.85
CA PRO A 439 -115.91 50.23 12.20
C PRO A 439 -115.71 51.72 12.67
N SER A 440 -116.31 52.69 11.94
CA SER A 440 -116.75 54.07 12.34
C SER A 440 -115.80 55.31 12.20
N GLU A 441 -115.96 56.09 11.12
CA GLU A 441 -115.02 57.09 10.53
C GLU A 441 -114.17 58.05 11.39
N VAL A 442 -114.60 58.50 12.58
CA VAL A 442 -113.86 59.53 13.36
C VAL A 442 -113.13 58.93 14.55
N GLU A 443 -113.74 57.94 15.21
CA GLU A 443 -112.98 57.02 16.04
C GLU A 443 -112.00 56.26 15.13
N GLU A 444 -112.42 55.70 13.98
CA GLU A 444 -111.52 55.12 12.96
C GLU A 444 -110.36 56.05 12.57
N ARG A 445 -110.51 57.37 12.53
CA ARG A 445 -109.37 58.26 12.19
C ARG A 445 -108.33 58.33 13.31
N LEU A 446 -108.75 58.58 14.54
CA LEU A 446 -107.81 58.65 15.67
C LEU A 446 -107.33 57.27 16.13
N GLN A 447 -108.20 56.27 16.04
CA GLN A 447 -107.92 54.86 16.25
C GLN A 447 -106.97 54.34 15.17
N ALA A 448 -107.20 54.61 13.87
CA ALA A 448 -106.25 54.20 12.82
C ALA A 448 -104.96 55.03 12.82
N GLU A 449 -104.95 56.29 13.28
CA GLU A 449 -103.71 57.04 13.49
C GLU A 449 -102.92 56.50 14.69
N ALA A 450 -103.60 56.12 15.79
CA ALA A 450 -102.98 55.44 16.92
C ALA A 450 -102.53 54.01 16.58
N GLU A 451 -103.33 53.23 15.85
CA GLU A 451 -102.99 51.90 15.36
C GLU A 451 -101.92 51.96 14.27
N GLN A 452 -101.87 53.01 13.44
CA GLN A 452 -100.76 53.26 12.51
C GLN A 452 -99.48 53.58 13.26
N LEU A 453 -99.49 54.51 14.22
CA LEU A 453 -98.32 54.83 15.04
C LEU A 453 -97.88 53.63 15.89
N GLN A 454 -98.82 52.84 16.41
CA GLN A 454 -98.51 51.60 17.12
C GLN A 454 -97.93 50.55 16.17
N LYS A 455 -98.48 50.37 14.95
CA LYS A 455 -97.95 49.47 13.93
C LYS A 455 -96.59 49.93 13.40
N GLU A 456 -96.34 51.24 13.32
CA GLU A 456 -95.03 51.81 13.01
C GLU A 456 -94.03 51.58 14.15
N LEU A 457 -94.43 51.73 15.41
CA LEU A 457 -93.60 51.37 16.57
C LEU A 457 -93.34 49.86 16.65
N GLU A 458 -94.33 49.01 16.36
CA GLU A 458 -94.18 47.55 16.32
C GLU A 458 -93.29 47.11 15.15
N ASN A 459 -93.42 47.76 13.98
CA ASN A 459 -92.53 47.57 12.83
C ASN A 459 -91.10 48.01 13.15
N LEU A 460 -90.89 49.18 13.75
CA LEU A 460 -89.57 49.68 14.15
C LEU A 460 -88.95 48.82 15.26
N ALA A 461 -89.74 48.37 16.24
CA ALA A 461 -89.29 47.42 17.25
C ALA A 461 -89.06 46.02 16.67
N GLY A 462 -89.73 45.65 15.58
CA GLY A 462 -89.45 44.44 14.80
C GLY A 462 -88.11 44.56 14.07
N GLN A 463 -87.91 45.64 13.32
CA GLN A 463 -86.67 45.96 12.61
C GLN A 463 -85.47 46.05 13.55
N LEU A 464 -85.63 46.70 14.71
CA LEU A 464 -84.55 46.82 15.69
C LEU A 464 -84.25 45.50 16.41
N ARG A 465 -85.25 44.62 16.62
CA ARG A 465 -85.02 43.24 17.10
C ARG A 465 -84.33 42.37 16.05
N ALA A 466 -84.74 42.46 14.78
CA ALA A 466 -84.05 41.79 13.67
C ALA A 466 -82.59 42.27 13.58
N GLN A 467 -82.36 43.59 13.59
CA GLN A 467 -81.01 44.17 13.56
C GLN A 467 -80.16 43.76 14.77
N VAL A 468 -80.74 43.57 15.96
CA VAL A 468 -80.01 43.00 17.11
C VAL A 468 -79.66 41.53 16.87
N GLN A 469 -80.59 40.71 16.38
CA GLN A 469 -80.35 39.30 16.04
C GLN A 469 -79.30 39.15 14.91
N ASP A 470 -79.31 40.03 13.92
CA ASP A 470 -78.31 40.12 12.85
C ASP A 470 -76.93 40.48 13.44
N ASN A 471 -76.84 41.46 14.34
CA ASN A 471 -75.59 41.81 15.03
C ASN A 471 -75.10 40.68 15.95
N GLU A 472 -75.98 39.94 16.62
CA GLU A 472 -75.62 38.74 17.39
C GLU A 472 -75.12 37.60 16.46
N GLY A 473 -75.70 37.48 15.27
CA GLY A 473 -75.23 36.57 14.21
C GLY A 473 -73.84 36.95 13.70
N LEU A 474 -73.63 38.22 13.34
CA LEU A 474 -72.35 38.78 12.91
C LEU A 474 -71.28 38.68 14.00
N SER A 475 -71.64 38.90 15.27
CA SER A 475 -70.71 38.77 16.39
C SER A 475 -70.23 37.34 16.61
N ARG A 476 -71.14 36.35 16.47
CA ARG A 476 -70.78 34.92 16.49
C ARG A 476 -69.89 34.55 15.30
N LEU A 477 -70.25 34.99 14.09
CA LEU A 477 -69.45 34.73 12.88
C LEU A 477 -68.06 35.38 12.96
N ASN A 478 -67.94 36.59 13.52
CA ASN A 478 -66.67 37.24 13.75
C ASN A 478 -65.82 36.49 14.79
N TRP A 479 -66.42 36.03 15.89
CA TRP A 479 -65.71 35.20 16.88
C TRP A 479 -65.22 33.88 16.29
N GLU A 480 -66.03 33.20 15.45
CA GLU A 480 -65.58 32.02 14.70
C GLU A 480 -64.42 32.33 13.74
N GLN A 481 -64.43 33.50 13.09
CA GLN A 481 -63.33 33.93 12.23
C GLN A 481 -62.07 34.26 13.04
N GLU A 482 -62.20 34.89 14.21
CA GLU A 482 -61.09 35.14 15.14
C GLU A 482 -60.46 33.83 15.64
N GLN A 483 -61.26 32.81 15.99
CA GLN A 483 -60.72 31.50 16.37
C GLN A 483 -60.01 30.80 15.19
N ARG A 484 -60.61 30.80 13.98
CA ARG A 484 -59.96 30.23 12.78
C ARG A 484 -58.68 30.97 12.40
N LEU A 485 -58.61 32.28 12.60
CA LEU A 485 -57.39 33.07 12.43
C LEU A 485 -56.33 32.68 13.46
N LEU A 486 -56.67 32.57 14.75
CA LEU A 486 -55.76 32.10 15.80
C LEU A 486 -55.24 30.66 15.55
N GLU A 487 -56.06 29.78 14.97
CA GLU A 487 -55.64 28.44 14.56
C GLU A 487 -54.68 28.47 13.37
N LEU A 488 -54.93 29.33 12.37
CA LEU A 488 -54.05 29.53 11.22
C LEU A 488 -52.74 30.22 11.58
N GLU A 489 -52.76 31.17 12.52
CA GLU A 489 -51.57 31.84 13.07
C GLU A 489 -50.67 30.83 13.80
N ARG A 490 -51.24 30.04 14.73
CA ARG A 490 -50.49 28.96 15.40
C ARG A 490 -49.95 27.91 14.42
N ALA A 491 -50.71 27.57 13.39
CA ALA A 491 -50.22 26.68 12.34
C ALA A 491 -49.04 27.30 11.58
N ALA A 492 -49.11 28.59 11.25
CA ALA A 492 -48.02 29.31 10.60
C ALA A 492 -46.77 29.45 11.49
N GLU A 493 -46.94 29.65 12.80
CA GLU A 493 -45.86 29.61 13.80
C GLU A 493 -45.16 28.24 13.79
N CYS A 494 -45.92 27.14 13.91
CA CYS A 494 -45.39 25.77 13.84
C CYS A 494 -44.66 25.48 12.50
N TRP A 495 -45.17 25.97 11.37
CA TRP A 495 -44.47 25.86 10.07
C TRP A 495 -43.18 26.69 10.03
N GLY A 496 -43.16 27.85 10.70
CA GLY A 496 -41.98 28.71 10.85
C GLY A 496 -40.90 28.08 11.72
N GLU A 497 -41.27 27.55 12.89
CA GLU A 497 -40.38 26.78 13.77
C GLU A 497 -39.77 25.60 13.02
N GLN A 498 -40.61 24.78 12.36
CA GLN A 498 -40.13 23.63 11.59
C GLN A 498 -39.26 24.03 10.37
N ALA A 499 -39.46 25.22 9.79
CA ALA A 499 -38.59 25.73 8.75
C ALA A 499 -37.20 26.12 9.29
N GLU A 500 -37.13 26.74 10.47
CA GLU A 500 -35.88 27.07 11.15
C GLU A 500 -35.16 25.83 11.70
N GLU A 501 -35.87 24.82 12.21
CA GLU A 501 -35.30 23.50 12.54
C GLU A 501 -34.64 22.85 11.31
N ARG A 502 -35.36 22.77 10.18
CA ARG A 502 -34.82 22.23 8.92
C ARG A 502 -33.59 23.01 8.45
N LYS A 503 -33.57 24.32 8.63
CA LYS A 503 -32.43 25.20 8.30
C LYS A 503 -31.23 24.96 9.22
N GLN A 504 -31.43 24.77 10.53
CA GLN A 504 -30.36 24.38 11.46
C GLN A 504 -29.80 22.98 11.15
N ILE A 505 -30.67 22.03 10.76
CA ILE A 505 -30.25 20.70 10.29
C ILE A 505 -29.41 20.81 9.00
N LEU A 506 -29.82 21.65 8.04
CA LEU A 506 -29.03 21.89 6.82
C LEU A 506 -27.69 22.59 7.10
N GLU A 507 -27.64 23.52 8.06
CA GLU A 507 -26.40 24.20 8.47
C GLU A 507 -25.42 23.25 9.18
N THR A 508 -25.91 22.43 10.12
CA THR A 508 -25.11 21.38 10.76
C THR A 508 -24.61 20.34 9.76
N MET A 509 -25.47 19.83 8.87
CA MET A 509 -25.05 18.94 7.77
C MET A 509 -24.04 19.60 6.81
N GLN A 510 -24.14 20.91 6.57
CA GLN A 510 -23.15 21.64 5.77
C GLN A 510 -21.80 21.74 6.50
N ASN A 511 -21.81 22.04 7.80
CA ASN A 511 -20.61 22.09 8.64
C ASN A 511 -19.93 20.72 8.72
N ASP A 512 -20.70 19.65 8.94
CA ASP A 512 -20.24 18.26 8.86
C ASP A 512 -19.66 17.94 7.49
N ARG A 513 -20.30 18.36 6.40
CA ARG A 513 -19.76 18.19 5.04
C ARG A 513 -18.40 18.87 4.86
N THR A 514 -18.18 20.05 5.44
CA THR A 514 -16.84 20.68 5.39
C THR A 514 -15.80 19.94 6.25
N THR A 515 -16.20 19.44 7.42
CA THR A 515 -15.34 18.68 8.34
C THR A 515 -14.93 17.34 7.72
N ILE A 516 -15.90 16.59 7.19
CA ILE A 516 -15.68 15.35 6.43
C ILE A 516 -14.83 15.63 5.19
N SER A 517 -15.08 16.72 4.44
CA SER A 517 -14.26 17.08 3.27
C SER A 517 -12.79 17.36 3.65
N ARG A 518 -12.54 18.08 4.75
CA ARG A 518 -11.18 18.30 5.28
C ARG A 518 -10.53 16.98 5.70
N ALA A 519 -11.24 16.14 6.45
CA ALA A 519 -10.73 14.83 6.87
C ALA A 519 -10.47 13.88 5.69
N LEU A 520 -11.29 13.91 4.64
CA LEU A 520 -11.09 13.15 3.40
C LEU A 520 -9.89 13.68 2.60
N SER A 521 -9.66 14.99 2.59
CA SER A 521 -8.46 15.59 1.97
C SER A 521 -7.19 15.15 2.70
N GLN A 522 -7.17 15.22 4.03
CA GLN A 522 -6.04 14.74 4.85
C GLN A 522 -5.82 13.23 4.68
N ASN A 523 -6.88 12.41 4.64
CA ASN A 523 -6.80 10.98 4.34
C ASN A 523 -6.35 10.66 2.91
N ARG A 524 -6.37 11.64 2.00
CA ARG A 524 -5.85 11.53 0.64
C ARG A 524 -4.37 11.88 0.60
N GLU A 525 -4.00 13.01 1.19
CA GLU A 525 -2.62 13.46 1.36
C GLU A 525 -1.75 12.42 2.08
N LEU A 526 -2.25 11.84 3.19
CA LEU A 526 -1.58 10.73 3.90
C LEU A 526 -1.40 9.46 3.04
N LYS A 527 -2.29 9.20 2.08
CA LYS A 527 -2.17 8.06 1.14
C LYS A 527 -1.19 8.38 0.01
N GLU A 528 -1.14 9.63 -0.42
CA GLU A 528 -0.19 10.10 -1.42
C GLU A 528 1.23 10.10 -0.83
N GLN A 529 1.44 10.60 0.40
CA GLN A 529 2.68 10.45 1.18
C GLN A 529 3.07 8.98 1.42
N LEU A 530 2.13 8.11 1.78
CA LEU A 530 2.41 6.68 1.94
C LEU A 530 2.83 6.02 0.61
N ALA A 531 2.23 6.42 -0.51
CA ALA A 531 2.62 5.95 -1.84
C ALA A 531 4.01 6.49 -2.24
N GLU A 532 4.34 7.74 -1.90
CA GLU A 532 5.68 8.31 -2.10
C GLU A 532 6.75 7.58 -1.28
N LEU A 533 6.47 7.26 -0.02
CA LEU A 533 7.35 6.44 0.84
C LEU A 533 7.53 5.01 0.28
N GLN A 534 6.46 4.37 -0.18
CA GLN A 534 6.54 3.05 -0.82
C GLN A 534 7.35 3.09 -2.12
N ASN A 535 7.11 4.10 -2.97
CA ASN A 535 7.89 4.32 -4.19
C ASN A 535 9.36 4.65 -3.88
N GLY A 536 9.64 5.40 -2.81
CA GLY A 536 10.98 5.69 -2.31
C GLY A 536 11.70 4.42 -1.86
N PHE A 537 11.04 3.57 -1.07
CA PHE A 537 11.59 2.28 -0.65
C PHE A 537 11.87 1.36 -1.84
N ILE A 538 10.97 1.32 -2.84
CA ILE A 538 11.19 0.53 -4.07
C ILE A 538 12.38 1.07 -4.88
N ARG A 539 12.51 2.40 -5.05
CA ARG A 539 13.68 3.02 -5.69
C ARG A 539 14.97 2.68 -4.95
N LEU A 540 15.04 2.94 -3.65
CA LEU A 540 16.21 2.63 -2.83
C LEU A 540 16.53 1.13 -2.82
N SER A 541 15.54 0.23 -2.85
CA SER A 541 15.76 -1.21 -2.95
C SER A 541 16.33 -1.63 -4.31
N ASN A 542 15.93 -0.96 -5.40
CA ASN A 542 16.47 -1.20 -6.74
C ASN A 542 17.88 -0.62 -6.87
N GLU A 543 18.10 0.61 -6.42
CA GLU A 543 19.41 1.27 -6.39
C GLU A 543 20.42 0.48 -5.57
N ASN A 544 20.04 -0.03 -4.38
CA ASN A 544 20.87 -0.93 -3.59
C ASN A 544 21.18 -2.26 -4.31
N MET A 545 20.22 -2.81 -5.08
CA MET A 545 20.44 -4.02 -5.89
C MET A 545 21.42 -3.75 -7.04
N GLU A 546 21.28 -2.62 -7.74
CA GLU A 546 22.17 -2.20 -8.83
C GLU A 546 23.59 -1.91 -8.32
N ILE A 547 23.73 -1.16 -7.23
CA ILE A 547 25.02 -0.90 -6.57
C ILE A 547 25.65 -2.21 -6.09
N THR A 548 24.89 -3.13 -5.51
CA THR A 548 25.39 -4.44 -5.09
C THR A 548 25.85 -5.29 -6.28
N SER A 549 25.11 -5.26 -7.40
CA SER A 549 25.46 -5.96 -8.64
C SER A 549 26.73 -5.39 -9.29
N ALA A 550 26.85 -4.06 -9.36
CA ALA A 550 28.05 -3.36 -9.83
C ALA A 550 29.27 -3.62 -8.94
N LEU A 551 29.08 -3.63 -7.61
CA LEU A 551 30.14 -4.00 -6.67
C LEU A 551 30.60 -5.45 -6.86
N GLN A 552 29.68 -6.39 -7.15
CA GLN A 552 30.03 -7.78 -7.43
C GLN A 552 30.77 -7.95 -8.76
N SER A 553 30.39 -7.21 -9.82
CA SER A 553 31.09 -7.25 -11.11
C SER A 553 32.48 -6.61 -11.02
N GLU A 554 32.64 -5.47 -10.34
CA GLU A 554 33.94 -4.86 -10.08
C GLU A 554 34.83 -5.74 -9.18
N GLN A 555 34.27 -6.42 -8.18
CA GLN A 555 35.02 -7.43 -7.43
C GLN A 555 35.46 -8.62 -8.29
N HIS A 556 34.70 -9.00 -9.32
CA HIS A 556 35.11 -10.02 -10.28
C HIS A 556 36.23 -9.50 -11.20
N VAL A 557 36.12 -8.28 -11.73
CA VAL A 557 37.17 -7.61 -12.52
C VAL A 557 38.47 -7.48 -11.71
N LYS A 558 38.39 -7.06 -10.45
CA LYS A 558 39.52 -6.99 -9.50
C LYS A 558 40.21 -8.35 -9.31
N LYS A 559 39.45 -9.45 -9.21
CA LYS A 559 39.99 -10.82 -9.13
C LYS A 559 40.69 -11.23 -10.42
N GLU A 560 40.14 -10.91 -11.60
CA GLU A 560 40.78 -11.19 -12.89
C GLU A 560 42.05 -10.35 -13.13
N LEU A 561 42.05 -9.08 -12.72
CA LEU A 561 43.23 -8.22 -12.75
C LEU A 561 44.33 -8.75 -11.81
N ALA A 562 43.97 -9.21 -10.60
CA ALA A 562 44.93 -9.82 -9.69
C ALA A 562 45.57 -11.11 -10.26
N LYS A 563 44.77 -11.98 -10.91
CA LYS A 563 45.30 -13.17 -11.62
C LYS A 563 46.28 -12.76 -12.73
N LYS A 564 45.92 -11.81 -13.58
CA LYS A 564 46.78 -11.31 -14.67
C LYS A 564 48.06 -10.67 -14.15
N LEU A 565 47.99 -9.93 -13.04
CA LEU A 565 49.15 -9.31 -12.41
C LEU A 565 50.10 -10.38 -11.83
N GLY A 566 49.57 -11.43 -11.22
CA GLY A 566 50.35 -12.61 -10.79
C GLY A 566 51.04 -13.30 -11.96
N GLN A 567 50.32 -13.60 -13.05
CA GLN A 567 50.90 -14.20 -14.27
C GLN A 567 51.98 -13.31 -14.93
N LEU A 568 51.87 -11.98 -14.80
CA LEU A 568 52.91 -11.06 -15.26
C LEU A 568 54.12 -11.04 -14.32
N GLN A 569 53.92 -11.14 -12.99
CA GLN A 569 55.02 -11.26 -12.02
C GLN A 569 55.79 -12.57 -12.21
N GLU A 570 55.09 -13.68 -12.44
CA GLU A 570 55.65 -15.01 -12.74
C GLU A 570 56.55 -14.96 -13.99
N LYS A 571 56.02 -14.46 -15.12
CA LYS A 571 56.80 -14.25 -16.36
C LYS A 571 57.98 -13.29 -16.20
N LEU A 572 57.87 -12.30 -15.32
CA LEU A 572 58.97 -11.37 -15.02
C LEU A 572 60.03 -12.04 -14.11
N ALA A 573 59.68 -13.07 -13.34
CA ALA A 573 60.65 -13.92 -12.66
C ALA A 573 61.34 -14.88 -13.64
N GLU A 574 60.60 -15.57 -14.51
CA GLU A 574 61.16 -16.41 -15.60
C GLU A 574 62.14 -15.63 -16.48
N LEU A 575 61.78 -14.40 -16.86
CA LEU A 575 62.64 -13.51 -17.66
C LEU A 575 63.86 -12.99 -16.88
N LYS A 576 63.81 -12.91 -15.55
CA LYS A 576 65.00 -12.59 -14.74
C LYS A 576 65.94 -13.78 -14.64
N GLU A 577 65.42 -14.96 -14.31
CA GLU A 577 66.20 -16.19 -14.21
C GLU A 577 66.91 -16.51 -15.53
N THR A 578 66.20 -16.42 -16.66
CA THR A 578 66.81 -16.61 -17.99
C THR A 578 67.83 -15.53 -18.35
N VAL A 579 67.68 -14.29 -17.89
CA VAL A 579 68.70 -13.23 -18.04
C VAL A 579 69.92 -13.47 -17.14
N GLU A 580 69.73 -13.94 -15.91
CA GLU A 580 70.82 -14.29 -14.99
C GLU A 580 71.63 -15.49 -15.50
N LEU A 581 70.95 -16.54 -15.99
CA LEU A 581 71.59 -17.67 -16.69
C LEU A 581 72.38 -17.21 -17.92
N LYS A 582 71.82 -16.29 -18.74
CA LYS A 582 72.56 -15.72 -19.88
C LYS A 582 73.70 -14.79 -19.49
N SER A 583 73.65 -14.14 -18.32
CA SER A 583 74.81 -13.43 -17.76
C SER A 583 75.91 -14.41 -17.36
N GLN A 584 75.57 -15.50 -16.69
CA GLN A 584 76.53 -16.55 -16.29
C GLN A 584 77.18 -17.23 -17.51
N GLU A 585 76.39 -17.53 -18.57
CA GLU A 585 76.93 -17.99 -19.85
C GLU A 585 77.92 -16.97 -20.44
N ALA A 586 77.53 -15.70 -20.54
CA ALA A 586 78.37 -14.64 -21.09
C ALA A 586 79.66 -14.41 -20.28
N GLU A 587 79.58 -14.51 -18.95
CA GLU A 587 80.73 -14.43 -18.04
C GLU A 587 81.68 -15.62 -18.23
N SER A 588 81.17 -16.85 -18.40
CA SER A 588 82.00 -18.02 -18.68
C SER A 588 82.70 -17.94 -20.04
N LEU A 589 81.99 -17.48 -21.08
CA LEU A 589 82.56 -17.24 -22.41
C LEU A 589 83.60 -16.11 -22.39
N GLN A 590 83.39 -15.07 -21.57
CA GLN A 590 84.38 -14.02 -21.37
C GLN A 590 85.62 -14.55 -20.62
N GLN A 591 85.48 -15.38 -19.59
CA GLN A 591 86.61 -16.01 -18.92
C GLN A 591 87.41 -16.88 -19.91
N GLN A 592 86.74 -17.66 -20.76
CA GLN A 592 87.39 -18.47 -21.80
C GLN A 592 88.12 -17.60 -22.84
N ARG A 593 87.52 -16.48 -23.29
CA ARG A 593 88.19 -15.50 -24.15
C ARG A 593 89.46 -14.97 -23.49
N ASP A 594 89.38 -14.58 -22.23
CA ASP A 594 90.50 -13.94 -21.52
C ASP A 594 91.63 -14.94 -21.22
N GLN A 595 91.33 -16.23 -21.06
CA GLN A 595 92.31 -17.32 -21.07
C GLN A 595 93.03 -17.43 -22.42
N TYR A 596 92.31 -17.45 -23.56
CA TYR A 596 92.94 -17.47 -24.88
C TYR A 596 93.80 -16.23 -25.15
N VAL A 597 93.37 -15.04 -24.72
CA VAL A 597 94.17 -13.81 -24.81
C VAL A 597 95.45 -13.93 -23.99
N SER A 598 95.39 -14.50 -22.78
CA SER A 598 96.57 -14.75 -21.95
C SER A 598 97.57 -15.71 -22.62
N HIS A 599 97.09 -16.82 -23.20
CA HIS A 599 97.95 -17.75 -23.94
C HIS A 599 98.57 -17.13 -25.21
N LEU A 600 97.82 -16.30 -25.95
CA LEU A 600 98.36 -15.55 -27.08
C LEU A 600 99.41 -14.52 -26.65
N GLN A 601 99.21 -13.84 -25.52
CA GLN A 601 100.21 -12.92 -24.95
C GLN A 601 101.49 -13.66 -24.51
N GLN A 602 101.35 -14.83 -23.88
CA GLN A 602 102.50 -15.70 -23.53
C GLN A 602 103.29 -16.12 -24.79
N TYR A 603 102.59 -16.54 -25.85
CA TYR A 603 103.22 -16.93 -27.12
C TYR A 603 103.93 -15.75 -27.81
N VAL A 604 103.31 -14.57 -27.85
CA VAL A 604 103.91 -13.35 -28.40
C VAL A 604 105.15 -12.92 -27.58
N ALA A 605 105.09 -13.00 -26.26
CA ALA A 605 106.24 -12.69 -25.39
C ALA A 605 107.41 -13.66 -25.62
N ALA A 606 107.15 -14.96 -25.76
CA ALA A 606 108.17 -15.95 -26.10
C ALA A 606 108.78 -15.70 -27.49
N TYR A 607 107.98 -15.31 -28.49
CA TYR A 607 108.47 -14.90 -29.80
C TYR A 607 109.36 -13.64 -29.74
N GLN A 608 108.96 -12.64 -28.94
CA GLN A 608 109.76 -11.43 -28.73
C GLN A 608 111.10 -11.74 -28.04
N GLN A 609 111.11 -12.65 -27.06
CA GLN A 609 112.35 -13.13 -26.42
C GLN A 609 113.27 -13.84 -27.43
N HIS A 610 112.73 -14.69 -28.31
CA HIS A 610 113.50 -15.31 -29.38
C HIS A 610 114.09 -14.27 -30.36
N VAL A 611 113.31 -13.27 -30.77
CA VAL A 611 113.80 -12.18 -31.66
C VAL A 611 114.93 -11.40 -30.99
N ALA A 612 114.80 -11.06 -29.71
CA ALA A 612 115.86 -10.38 -28.95
C ALA A 612 117.13 -11.24 -28.83
N ALA A 613 117.00 -12.54 -28.58
CA ALA A 613 118.13 -13.47 -28.54
C ALA A 613 118.84 -13.60 -29.90
N PHE A 614 118.10 -13.62 -31.01
CA PHE A 614 118.68 -13.60 -32.36
C PHE A 614 119.39 -12.27 -32.67
N GLN A 615 118.88 -11.14 -32.19
CA GLN A 615 119.53 -9.84 -32.32
C GLN A 615 120.85 -9.79 -31.53
N GLN A 616 120.87 -10.30 -30.29
CA GLN A 616 122.10 -10.40 -29.50
C GLN A 616 123.15 -11.29 -30.20
N LEU A 617 122.74 -12.47 -30.68
CA LEU A 617 123.64 -13.37 -31.42
C LEU A 617 124.20 -12.72 -32.70
N ALA A 618 123.43 -11.84 -33.36
CA ALA A 618 123.89 -11.07 -34.51
C ALA A 618 124.93 -10.01 -34.11
N SER A 619 124.71 -9.26 -33.02
CA SER A 619 125.71 -8.29 -32.53
C SER A 619 126.99 -8.97 -32.03
N ASP A 620 126.88 -10.13 -31.38
CA ASP A 620 128.04 -10.91 -30.91
C ASP A 620 128.85 -11.43 -32.10
N LYS A 621 128.17 -11.89 -33.16
CA LYS A 621 128.81 -12.27 -34.43
C LYS A 621 129.49 -11.08 -35.11
N GLU A 622 128.87 -9.90 -35.14
CA GLU A 622 129.53 -8.70 -35.67
C GLU A 622 130.77 -8.30 -34.87
N MET A 623 130.72 -8.39 -33.54
CA MET A 623 131.87 -8.12 -32.67
C MET A 623 133.00 -9.11 -32.93
N LEU A 624 132.68 -10.40 -33.09
CA LEU A 624 133.66 -11.42 -33.47
C LEU A 624 134.24 -11.16 -34.87
N GLN A 625 133.44 -10.73 -35.84
CA GLN A 625 133.93 -10.33 -37.17
C GLN A 625 134.86 -9.12 -37.12
N LYS A 626 134.55 -8.11 -36.29
CA LYS A 626 135.42 -6.94 -36.04
C LYS A 626 136.75 -7.36 -35.38
N GLN A 627 136.70 -8.30 -34.43
CA GLN A 627 137.89 -8.86 -33.78
C GLN A 627 138.78 -9.66 -34.75
N VAL A 628 138.19 -10.51 -35.59
CA VAL A 628 138.92 -11.25 -36.64
C VAL A 628 139.56 -10.30 -37.64
N LEU A 629 138.83 -9.28 -38.11
CA LEU A 629 139.38 -8.27 -39.04
C LEU A 629 140.59 -7.53 -38.44
N LEU A 630 140.52 -7.15 -37.16
CA LEU A 630 141.65 -6.53 -36.46
C LEU A 630 142.84 -7.51 -36.35
N GLN A 631 142.58 -8.79 -36.10
CA GLN A 631 143.61 -9.82 -36.04
C GLN A 631 144.28 -10.06 -37.41
N THR A 632 143.51 -10.00 -38.51
CA THR A 632 144.06 -10.01 -39.88
C THR A 632 144.93 -8.77 -40.14
N GLN A 633 144.48 -7.57 -39.77
CA GLN A 633 145.27 -6.34 -39.96
C GLN A 633 146.59 -6.33 -39.16
N LEU A 634 146.65 -7.03 -38.01
CA LEU A 634 147.88 -7.22 -37.25
C LEU A 634 148.81 -8.26 -37.91
N MET A 635 148.26 -9.37 -38.44
CA MET A 635 148.98 -10.33 -39.26
C MET A 635 149.60 -9.68 -40.51
N ASP A 636 148.84 -8.86 -41.23
CA ASP A 636 149.31 -8.20 -42.45
C ASP A 636 150.47 -7.22 -42.17
N ARG A 637 150.45 -6.53 -41.01
CA ARG A 637 151.58 -5.69 -40.56
C ARG A 637 152.82 -6.52 -40.27
N LEU A 638 152.68 -7.60 -39.49
CA LEU A 638 153.80 -8.48 -39.16
C LEU A 638 154.44 -9.09 -40.42
N GLN A 639 153.64 -9.45 -41.43
CA GLN A 639 154.16 -9.89 -42.72
C GLN A 639 154.87 -8.77 -43.49
N HIS A 640 154.37 -7.53 -43.43
CA HIS A 640 155.05 -6.39 -44.06
C HIS A 640 156.38 -6.05 -43.37
N GLU A 641 156.41 -6.07 -42.04
CA GLU A 641 157.62 -5.91 -41.21
C GLU A 641 158.64 -7.04 -41.49
N GLU A 642 158.19 -8.29 -41.64
CA GLU A 642 159.04 -9.42 -42.01
C GLU A 642 159.61 -9.28 -43.43
N VAL A 643 158.83 -8.78 -44.40
CA VAL A 643 159.29 -8.51 -45.77
C VAL A 643 160.27 -7.33 -45.82
N GLN A 644 160.02 -6.28 -45.04
CA GLN A 644 160.94 -5.14 -44.92
C GLN A 644 162.29 -5.57 -44.32
N GLY A 645 162.27 -6.31 -43.20
CA GLY A 645 163.50 -6.83 -42.58
C GLY A 645 164.29 -7.78 -43.49
N LYS A 646 163.62 -8.54 -44.37
CA LYS A 646 164.28 -9.34 -45.42
C LYS A 646 164.97 -8.46 -46.48
N ALA A 647 164.33 -7.38 -46.92
CA ALA A 647 164.92 -6.45 -47.89
C ALA A 647 166.13 -5.69 -47.30
N GLU A 648 166.05 -5.27 -46.03
CA GLU A 648 167.17 -4.65 -45.30
C GLU A 648 168.35 -5.64 -45.17
N ALA A 649 168.07 -6.91 -44.87
CA ALA A 649 169.09 -7.97 -44.83
C ALA A 649 169.69 -8.32 -46.21
N GLU A 650 168.95 -8.13 -47.32
CA GLU A 650 169.51 -8.27 -48.68
C GLU A 650 170.41 -7.08 -49.07
N MET A 651 170.07 -5.84 -48.68
CA MET A 651 170.98 -4.70 -48.88
C MET A 651 172.29 -4.88 -48.11
N ALA A 652 172.22 -5.29 -46.83
CA ALA A 652 173.40 -5.57 -46.02
C ALA A 652 174.30 -6.68 -46.63
N ARG A 653 173.72 -7.65 -47.35
CA ARG A 653 174.48 -8.65 -48.12
C ARG A 653 175.17 -8.08 -49.36
N GLN A 654 174.53 -7.15 -50.07
CA GLN A 654 175.14 -6.49 -51.23
C GLN A 654 176.31 -5.59 -50.81
N GLU A 655 176.16 -4.83 -49.72
CA GLU A 655 177.27 -4.04 -49.13
C GLU A 655 178.43 -4.94 -48.70
N LEU A 656 178.15 -6.06 -48.02
CA LEU A 656 179.17 -7.04 -47.65
C LEU A 656 179.92 -7.58 -48.88
N GLN A 657 179.21 -7.88 -49.97
CA GLN A 657 179.79 -8.39 -51.21
C GLN A 657 180.70 -7.36 -51.91
N GLU A 658 180.37 -6.07 -51.86
CA GLU A 658 181.29 -5.01 -52.28
C GLU A 658 182.55 -4.94 -51.41
N THR A 659 182.44 -5.07 -50.09
CA THR A 659 183.62 -5.03 -49.20
C THR A 659 184.56 -6.21 -49.43
N GLN A 660 184.03 -7.40 -49.75
CA GLN A 660 184.84 -8.57 -50.07
C GLN A 660 185.70 -8.36 -51.34
N GLY A 661 185.11 -7.80 -52.41
CA GLY A 661 185.87 -7.48 -53.63
C GLY A 661 187.00 -6.46 -53.42
N ARG A 662 186.84 -5.54 -52.46
CA ARG A 662 187.90 -4.58 -52.07
C ARG A 662 189.01 -5.25 -51.24
N LEU A 663 188.69 -6.30 -50.48
CA LEU A 663 189.66 -7.06 -49.67
C LEU A 663 190.54 -7.99 -50.52
N GLU A 664 189.99 -8.62 -51.55
CA GLU A 664 190.74 -9.50 -52.47
C GLU A 664 191.78 -8.75 -53.31
N ALA A 665 191.53 -7.48 -53.64
CA ALA A 665 192.53 -6.61 -54.27
C ALA A 665 193.72 -6.32 -53.32
N ALA A 666 193.46 -6.17 -52.02
CA ALA A 666 194.47 -5.86 -51.01
C ALA A 666 195.35 -7.08 -50.65
N THR A 667 194.81 -8.31 -50.72
CA THR A 667 195.60 -9.53 -50.43
C THR A 667 196.59 -9.85 -51.55
N GLN A 668 196.28 -9.57 -52.81
CA GLN A 668 197.21 -9.77 -53.93
C GLN A 668 198.44 -8.85 -53.85
N GLN A 669 198.27 -7.59 -53.44
CA GLN A 669 199.41 -6.68 -53.23
C GLN A 669 200.33 -7.11 -52.07
N ASN A 670 199.79 -7.72 -51.01
CA ASN A 670 200.59 -8.13 -49.85
C ASN A 670 201.54 -9.31 -50.13
N GLN A 671 201.21 -10.18 -51.10
CA GLN A 671 202.05 -11.34 -51.44
C GLN A 671 203.41 -10.95 -52.06
N GLN A 672 203.60 -9.71 -52.49
CA GLN A 672 204.81 -9.26 -53.19
C GLN A 672 205.82 -8.51 -52.30
N LEU A 673 205.52 -8.28 -51.00
CA LEU A 673 206.33 -7.45 -50.10
C LEU A 673 206.71 -8.10 -48.75
N GLN A 674 206.41 -9.38 -48.53
CA GLN A 674 206.71 -10.07 -47.25
C GLN A 674 207.74 -11.20 -47.36
N ALA A 675 208.92 -10.84 -47.84
CA ALA A 675 210.16 -11.47 -47.39
C ALA A 675 210.85 -10.53 -46.40
N GLN A 676 211.31 -11.08 -45.26
CA GLN A 676 211.96 -10.44 -44.09
C GLN A 676 211.06 -10.06 -42.91
N LEU A 677 211.59 -10.38 -41.71
CA LEU A 677 211.19 -10.07 -40.32
C LEU A 677 209.97 -10.78 -39.69
N ASN A 678 210.03 -10.84 -38.35
CA ASN A 678 209.28 -11.70 -37.42
C ASN A 678 208.74 -10.88 -36.22
N LEU A 679 207.97 -11.58 -35.37
CA LEU A 679 207.65 -11.36 -33.93
C LEU A 679 206.29 -10.76 -33.56
N MET A 680 205.80 -11.26 -32.41
CA MET A 680 204.43 -11.19 -31.92
C MET A 680 204.14 -9.94 -31.09
N ALA A 681 202.86 -9.55 -31.04
CA ALA A 681 202.19 -9.22 -29.78
C ALA A 681 200.71 -9.67 -29.83
N MET A 682 200.25 -10.26 -28.74
CA MET A 682 198.85 -10.63 -28.40
C MET A 682 198.29 -9.55 -27.42
N PRO A 683 197.12 -9.67 -26.73
CA PRO A 683 196.11 -10.74 -26.70
C PRO A 683 194.63 -10.27 -26.73
N GLU A 684 193.73 -11.23 -26.49
CA GLU A 684 192.32 -11.08 -26.13
C GLU A 684 192.10 -10.73 -24.63
N GLU A 685 190.81 -10.59 -24.27
CA GLU A 685 190.15 -10.95 -22.99
C GLU A 685 190.17 -10.06 -21.72
N GLY A 686 189.02 -10.16 -21.02
CA GLY A 686 188.77 -9.81 -19.60
C GLY A 686 187.84 -8.61 -19.35
N ASP A 687 187.06 -8.53 -18.25
CA ASP A 687 186.49 -9.56 -17.33
C ASP A 687 185.43 -8.89 -16.39
N GLY A 688 184.62 -9.68 -15.65
CA GLY A 688 183.77 -9.26 -14.52
C GLY A 688 182.35 -8.76 -14.89
N LEU A 689 181.21 -9.12 -14.26
CA LEU A 689 180.78 -9.71 -12.96
C LEU A 689 180.23 -8.74 -11.89
N ASP A 690 178.98 -9.03 -11.51
CA ASP A 690 178.25 -8.89 -10.23
C ASP A 690 177.99 -7.52 -9.54
N GLY A 691 176.78 -7.41 -8.95
CA GLY A 691 176.33 -6.32 -8.07
C GLY A 691 174.80 -6.32 -7.83
N GLU A 692 174.35 -6.48 -6.58
CA GLU A 692 172.92 -6.51 -6.17
C GLU A 692 172.44 -5.20 -5.48
N GLU A 693 171.16 -5.16 -5.05
CA GLU A 693 170.58 -4.31 -3.97
C GLU A 693 170.37 -2.77 -4.26
N LYS A 694 169.38 -2.02 -3.71
CA LYS A 694 168.10 -2.33 -3.00
C LYS A 694 167.18 -1.07 -2.83
N ASP A 695 165.97 -1.30 -2.29
CA ASP A 695 165.13 -0.46 -1.39
C ASP A 695 164.42 0.86 -1.84
N GLY A 696 163.28 1.16 -1.15
CA GLY A 696 162.49 2.41 -1.17
C GLY A 696 161.18 2.36 -2.00
N GLU A 697 159.99 2.00 -1.49
CA GLU A 697 159.10 2.68 -0.52
C GLU A 697 158.42 3.96 -1.10
N ALA A 698 157.09 4.22 -1.04
CA ALA A 698 156.13 3.93 0.03
C ALA A 698 154.62 3.73 -0.38
N ALA A 699 153.98 2.86 0.40
CA ALA A 699 152.64 2.96 1.05
C ALA A 699 151.28 2.82 0.29
N PRO A 700 150.30 2.08 0.88
CA PRO A 700 148.97 1.73 0.32
C PRO A 700 147.84 2.65 0.94
N PRO A 701 146.51 2.36 0.86
CA PRO A 701 145.74 1.22 0.31
C PRO A 701 144.56 1.69 -0.60
N LYS A 702 143.40 1.04 -0.85
CA LYS A 702 142.59 -0.11 -0.32
C LYS A 702 141.80 -0.70 -1.54
N LEU A 703 141.05 -1.81 -1.52
CA LEU A 703 140.44 -2.62 -0.43
C LEU A 703 140.73 -4.13 -0.61
N SER A 704 139.81 -5.05 -0.27
CA SER A 704 140.04 -6.51 -0.18
C SER A 704 139.08 -7.40 -0.99
N MET A 705 139.63 -8.50 -1.52
CA MET A 705 138.99 -9.79 -1.85
C MET A 705 139.30 -10.79 -0.68
N PRO A 706 138.81 -12.06 -0.62
CA PRO A 706 138.06 -12.86 -1.61
C PRO A 706 136.87 -13.68 -1.02
N GLU A 707 136.45 -14.71 -1.79
CA GLU A 707 135.79 -15.99 -1.40
C GLU A 707 134.26 -16.09 -1.17
N ASP A 708 133.69 -17.05 -1.92
CA ASP A 708 132.55 -17.96 -1.74
C ASP A 708 131.15 -17.53 -1.25
N LEU A 709 130.15 -17.96 -2.04
CA LEU A 709 128.74 -18.35 -1.72
C LEU A 709 127.88 -17.32 -0.94
N ASP A 710 126.65 -17.01 -1.38
CA ASP A 710 125.51 -17.93 -1.26
C ASP A 710 124.40 -17.75 -2.32
N SER A 711 123.39 -18.64 -2.26
CA SER A 711 122.50 -19.02 -3.36
C SER A 711 121.65 -17.92 -4.05
N ARG A 712 121.19 -18.28 -5.27
CA ARG A 712 120.16 -17.58 -6.08
C ARG A 712 118.86 -17.28 -5.31
N GLU A 713 118.60 -17.93 -4.18
CA GLU A 713 117.39 -17.75 -3.37
C GLU A 713 117.48 -16.50 -2.48
N ALA A 714 118.69 -16.06 -2.07
CA ALA A 714 118.86 -14.82 -1.31
C ALA A 714 118.35 -13.58 -2.08
N MET A 715 118.56 -13.57 -3.40
CA MET A 715 118.08 -12.51 -4.30
C MET A 715 116.55 -12.53 -4.45
N VAL A 716 115.93 -13.71 -4.37
CA VAL A 716 114.47 -13.89 -4.38
C VAL A 716 113.86 -13.51 -3.03
N ALA A 717 114.52 -13.85 -1.92
CA ALA A 717 114.08 -13.49 -0.57
C ALA A 717 114.02 -11.96 -0.37
N PHE A 718 114.99 -11.22 -0.91
CA PHE A 718 114.99 -9.75 -0.87
C PHE A 718 113.82 -9.12 -1.64
N CYS A 719 113.53 -9.59 -2.86
CA CYS A 719 112.41 -9.09 -3.65
C CYS A 719 111.04 -9.44 -3.01
N ASN A 720 110.93 -10.62 -2.41
CA ASN A 720 109.70 -11.05 -1.72
C ASN A 720 109.45 -10.27 -0.42
N SER A 721 110.49 -9.94 0.36
CA SER A 721 110.32 -9.14 1.58
C SER A 721 109.94 -7.69 1.28
N ALA A 722 110.48 -7.11 0.20
CA ALA A 722 110.09 -5.78 -0.28
C ALA A 722 108.59 -5.74 -0.65
N LEU A 723 108.10 -6.73 -1.41
CA LEU A 723 106.68 -6.82 -1.77
C LEU A 723 105.77 -7.02 -0.55
N ALA A 724 106.14 -7.91 0.38
CA ALA A 724 105.36 -8.13 1.60
C ALA A 724 105.19 -6.85 2.43
N SER A 725 106.24 -6.03 2.58
CA SER A 725 106.17 -4.77 3.30
C SER A 725 105.23 -3.74 2.65
N ALA A 726 105.12 -3.75 1.31
CA ALA A 726 104.23 -2.88 0.55
C ALA A 726 102.76 -3.30 0.68
N GLU A 727 102.48 -4.60 0.76
CA GLU A 727 101.13 -5.11 1.04
C GLU A 727 100.70 -4.84 2.48
N GLU A 728 101.62 -4.93 3.45
CA GLU A 728 101.34 -4.67 4.87
C GLU A 728 100.95 -3.20 5.13
N GLU A 729 101.68 -2.22 4.57
CA GLU A 729 101.24 -0.81 4.65
C GLU A 729 99.94 -0.55 3.88
N GLN A 730 99.70 -1.22 2.75
CA GLN A 730 98.41 -1.11 2.06
C GLN A 730 97.25 -1.65 2.93
N ALA A 731 97.49 -2.72 3.70
CA ALA A 731 96.54 -3.24 4.67
C ALA A 731 96.35 -2.27 5.86
N ARG A 732 97.44 -1.67 6.37
CA ARG A 732 97.44 -0.69 7.47
C ARG A 732 96.59 0.54 7.15
N LEU A 733 96.78 1.13 5.97
CA LEU A 733 95.99 2.26 5.47
C LEU A 733 94.51 1.90 5.24
N ARG A 734 94.23 0.70 4.71
CA ARG A 734 92.85 0.17 4.61
C ARG A 734 92.20 -0.04 5.98
N GLY A 735 92.97 -0.36 7.02
CA GLY A 735 92.54 -0.41 8.42
C GLY A 735 92.12 0.97 8.94
N GLN A 736 93.00 1.96 8.84
CA GLN A 736 92.73 3.33 9.28
C GLN A 736 91.50 3.94 8.58
N LEU A 737 91.32 3.70 7.27
CA LEU A 737 90.16 4.18 6.52
C LEU A 737 88.83 3.53 6.96
N LYS A 738 88.86 2.25 7.36
CA LYS A 738 87.70 1.57 7.97
C LYS A 738 87.38 2.18 9.34
N GLU A 739 88.39 2.47 10.15
CA GLU A 739 88.20 3.04 11.48
C GLU A 739 87.65 4.48 11.40
N GLN A 740 88.19 5.33 10.53
CA GLN A 740 87.65 6.68 10.30
C GLN A 740 86.18 6.64 9.87
N ARG A 741 85.81 5.74 8.93
CA ARG A 741 84.40 5.53 8.54
C ARG A 741 83.53 5.08 9.72
N LEU A 742 84.08 4.34 10.68
CA LEU A 742 83.36 3.91 11.88
C LEU A 742 83.26 5.00 12.96
N ARG A 743 84.23 5.92 13.04
CA ARG A 743 84.16 7.16 13.85
C ARG A 743 83.10 8.11 13.28
N CYS A 744 83.12 8.38 11.97
CA CYS A 744 82.12 9.21 11.30
C CYS A 744 80.69 8.63 11.40
N LYS A 745 80.52 7.30 11.31
CA LYS A 745 79.22 6.64 11.52
C LYS A 745 78.71 6.70 12.97
N ARG A 746 79.58 6.92 13.96
CA ARG A 746 79.16 7.16 15.36
C ARG A 746 78.78 8.63 15.59
N LEU A 747 79.55 9.57 15.05
CA LEU A 747 79.20 11.00 15.07
C LEU A 747 77.86 11.26 14.37
N ALA A 748 77.62 10.65 13.21
CA ALA A 748 76.35 10.76 12.46
C ALA A 748 75.13 10.05 13.11
N ARG A 749 75.27 9.50 14.32
CA ARG A 749 74.19 8.88 15.10
C ARG A 749 73.92 9.56 16.45
N LEU A 750 74.55 10.71 16.72
CA LEU A 750 74.49 11.36 18.04
C LEU A 750 73.70 12.68 18.10
N VAL A 751 73.33 13.32 16.99
CA VAL A 751 72.59 14.60 17.02
C VAL A 751 71.45 14.64 15.97
N ALA A 752 70.34 14.01 16.33
CA ALA A 752 68.97 14.32 15.91
C ALA A 752 68.01 13.48 16.79
N PRO A 753 66.75 13.90 17.08
CA PRO A 753 66.07 15.17 16.76
C PRO A 753 65.44 15.88 18.00
N GLY A 754 64.67 16.95 17.76
CA GLY A 754 63.80 17.62 18.75
C GLY A 754 64.39 18.93 19.34
N THR A 755 63.62 19.96 19.68
CA THR A 755 62.15 20.20 19.60
C THR A 755 61.84 21.72 19.40
N THR A 756 60.56 22.09 19.42
CA THR A 756 59.97 23.44 19.68
C THR A 756 60.15 24.59 18.65
N GLU A 757 58.99 24.98 18.10
CA GLU A 757 58.46 26.35 17.95
C GLU A 757 58.97 27.34 16.86
N ASP A 758 58.01 27.68 15.99
CA ASP A 758 57.66 29.01 15.44
C ASP A 758 58.48 29.79 14.39
N SER A 759 57.72 30.70 13.75
CA SER A 759 58.10 31.74 12.78
C SER A 759 58.59 31.29 11.38
N VAL A 760 57.70 31.39 10.40
CA VAL A 760 58.02 31.44 8.96
C VAL A 760 58.22 32.89 8.51
N PRO A 761 59.40 33.28 7.97
CA PRO A 761 59.57 34.53 7.23
C PRO A 761 59.21 34.36 5.74
N GLY A 762 58.68 35.41 5.10
CA GLY A 762 58.06 35.34 3.77
C GLY A 762 58.97 35.19 2.54
N GLU A 763 60.27 34.90 2.71
CA GLU A 763 61.25 34.86 1.61
C GLU A 763 60.99 33.73 0.59
N THR A 764 60.32 32.66 1.02
CA THR A 764 60.03 31.49 0.17
C THR A 764 59.07 31.79 -0.98
N HIS A 765 58.16 32.77 -0.84
CA HIS A 765 57.19 33.11 -1.90
C HIS A 765 57.84 33.84 -3.08
N GLN A 766 58.75 34.80 -2.83
CA GLN A 766 59.49 35.47 -3.90
C GLN A 766 60.45 34.52 -4.62
N ALA A 767 61.09 33.60 -3.89
CA ALA A 767 61.94 32.57 -4.49
C ALA A 767 61.16 31.65 -5.46
N LEU A 768 59.91 31.30 -5.12
CA LEU A 768 59.06 30.48 -5.97
C LEU A 768 58.60 31.21 -7.23
N GLN A 769 58.19 32.48 -7.10
CA GLN A 769 57.78 33.33 -8.23
C GLN A 769 58.92 33.46 -9.27
N VAL A 770 60.13 33.79 -8.80
CA VAL A 770 61.32 33.94 -9.67
C VAL A 770 61.77 32.61 -10.30
N ALA A 771 61.39 31.45 -9.72
CA ALA A 771 61.61 30.14 -10.34
C ALA A 771 60.57 29.83 -11.43
N MET A 772 59.30 30.21 -11.24
CA MET A 772 58.23 30.05 -12.22
C MET A 772 58.48 30.88 -13.49
N ASP A 773 58.83 32.16 -13.33
CA ASP A 773 59.11 33.06 -14.47
C ASP A 773 60.29 32.54 -15.33
N LYS A 774 61.27 31.86 -14.70
CA LYS A 774 62.42 31.26 -15.40
C LYS A 774 62.09 29.97 -16.15
N LEU A 775 61.01 29.27 -15.80
CA LEU A 775 60.56 28.08 -16.54
C LEU A 775 59.89 28.47 -17.86
N GLN A 776 59.04 29.49 -17.88
CA GLN A 776 58.36 29.95 -19.12
C GLN A 776 59.33 30.42 -20.22
N VAL A 777 60.49 30.98 -19.85
CA VAL A 777 61.52 31.36 -20.83
C VAL A 777 62.15 30.13 -21.50
N SER A 778 62.20 28.97 -20.83
CA SER A 778 62.95 27.79 -21.29
C SER A 778 62.32 27.05 -22.48
N GLU A 779 61.00 27.04 -22.63
CA GLU A 779 60.34 26.38 -23.77
C GLU A 779 60.63 27.08 -25.10
N SER A 780 60.86 28.40 -25.08
CA SER A 780 61.17 29.20 -26.28
C SER A 780 62.53 28.87 -26.92
N ALA A 781 63.39 28.08 -26.25
CA ALA A 781 64.73 27.74 -26.71
C ALA A 781 64.82 26.49 -27.60
N GLN A 782 63.83 25.59 -27.60
CA GLN A 782 63.94 24.29 -28.30
C GLN A 782 63.62 24.33 -29.81
N ALA A 783 63.16 25.46 -30.34
CA ALA A 783 62.75 25.58 -31.75
C ALA A 783 63.90 25.72 -32.77
N ARG A 784 65.18 25.77 -32.34
CA ARG A 784 66.34 25.99 -33.24
C ARG A 784 67.50 25.03 -32.99
N LEU A 785 67.33 23.74 -33.31
CA LEU A 785 68.42 22.79 -33.62
C LEU A 785 67.90 21.52 -34.33
N ARG A 786 67.48 21.65 -35.60
CA ARG A 786 67.15 20.53 -36.51
C ARG A 786 67.81 20.67 -37.88
N HIS A 787 69.15 20.63 -37.93
CA HIS A 787 69.93 20.25 -39.11
C HIS A 787 71.32 19.79 -38.62
N GLY A 788 71.83 18.67 -39.16
CA GLY A 788 73.12 18.10 -38.78
C GLY A 788 73.08 16.57 -38.77
N SER A 789 73.87 15.95 -39.65
CA SER A 789 73.85 14.51 -39.89
C SER A 789 75.13 13.81 -39.40
N GLY A 790 74.97 12.62 -38.83
CA GLY A 790 75.95 11.54 -38.98
C GLY A 790 76.96 11.31 -37.86
N THR A 791 77.50 10.08 -37.87
CA THR A 791 78.69 9.56 -37.16
C THR A 791 78.74 9.69 -35.62
N ALA A 792 78.72 8.52 -34.95
CA ALA A 792 79.35 8.35 -33.63
C ALA A 792 80.89 8.30 -33.77
N PRO A 793 81.68 8.48 -32.69
CA PRO A 793 81.95 7.33 -31.81
C PRO A 793 82.16 7.65 -30.31
N ALA A 794 82.38 6.56 -29.54
CA ALA A 794 83.03 6.48 -28.22
C ALA A 794 82.33 7.03 -26.95
N ARG A 795 82.27 6.17 -25.92
CA ARG A 795 82.05 6.52 -24.51
C ARG A 795 83.33 7.11 -23.90
N PRO A 796 83.20 7.91 -22.82
CA PRO A 796 83.92 7.53 -21.60
C PRO A 796 83.02 7.46 -20.34
N ARG A 797 83.53 6.83 -19.28
CA ARG A 797 82.84 6.69 -17.98
C ARG A 797 82.74 8.06 -17.26
N ARG A 798 81.57 8.70 -17.25
CA ARG A 798 81.29 9.87 -16.37
C ARG A 798 79.84 9.98 -15.85
N GLY A 799 79.00 8.97 -16.05
CA GLY A 799 77.57 9.03 -15.71
C GLY A 799 77.20 8.72 -14.25
N VAL A 800 78.02 7.97 -13.52
CA VAL A 800 77.65 7.41 -12.19
C VAL A 800 77.76 8.46 -11.07
N GLU A 801 78.66 9.42 -11.19
CA GLU A 801 78.82 10.51 -10.21
C GLU A 801 77.78 11.61 -10.44
N MET A 802 77.55 12.07 -11.68
CA MET A 802 76.47 13.03 -11.95
C MET A 802 75.08 12.48 -11.57
N ALA A 803 74.83 11.17 -11.71
CA ALA A 803 73.59 10.56 -11.21
C ALA A 803 73.50 10.65 -9.67
N ARG A 804 74.61 10.49 -8.94
CA ARG A 804 74.65 10.60 -7.48
C ARG A 804 74.52 12.02 -6.96
N GLU A 805 75.10 12.99 -7.68
CA GLU A 805 74.97 14.42 -7.36
C GLU A 805 73.58 14.95 -7.73
N GLY A 806 73.02 14.52 -8.86
CA GLY A 806 71.62 14.77 -9.22
C GLY A 806 70.63 14.24 -8.17
N CYS A 807 70.83 13.01 -7.69
CA CYS A 807 70.03 12.48 -6.58
C CYS A 807 70.23 13.26 -5.25
N ARG A 808 71.43 13.78 -4.97
CA ARG A 808 71.64 14.67 -3.80
C ARG A 808 70.94 16.02 -3.95
N ALA A 809 70.89 16.59 -5.16
CA ALA A 809 70.19 17.84 -5.45
C ALA A 809 68.66 17.68 -5.44
N LEU A 810 68.14 16.50 -5.80
CA LEU A 810 66.71 16.21 -5.79
C LEU A 810 66.12 16.01 -4.38
N ILE A 811 66.88 15.47 -3.42
CA ILE A 811 66.37 15.16 -2.08
C ILE A 811 65.77 16.41 -1.36
N PRO A 812 66.43 17.58 -1.34
CA PRO A 812 65.85 18.80 -0.77
C PRO A 812 64.63 19.35 -1.55
N LEU A 813 64.48 19.00 -2.83
CA LEU A 813 63.37 19.45 -3.67
C LEU A 813 62.11 18.57 -3.52
N LEU A 814 62.27 17.29 -3.22
CA LEU A 814 61.13 16.39 -2.95
C LEU A 814 60.48 16.67 -1.58
N TRP A 815 61.25 17.06 -0.55
CA TRP A 815 60.72 17.22 0.81
C TRP A 815 59.54 18.22 0.92
N PRO A 816 59.58 19.42 0.31
CA PRO A 816 58.41 20.31 0.25
C PRO A 816 57.22 19.72 -0.52
N GLN A 817 57.47 18.92 -1.56
CA GLN A 817 56.40 18.29 -2.34
C GLN A 817 55.71 17.17 -1.55
N SER A 818 56.47 16.31 -0.85
CA SER A 818 55.92 15.30 0.06
C SER A 818 55.07 15.94 1.15
N ARG A 819 55.59 16.96 1.85
CA ARG A 819 54.86 17.64 2.93
C ARG A 819 53.62 18.40 2.44
N PHE A 820 53.64 18.94 1.22
CA PHE A 820 52.46 19.53 0.60
C PHE A 820 51.41 18.47 0.24
N LEU A 821 51.83 17.30 -0.24
CA LEU A 821 50.94 16.20 -0.56
C LEU A 821 50.30 15.60 0.70
N GLU A 822 51.07 15.46 1.79
CA GLU A 822 50.59 15.08 3.13
C GLU A 822 49.54 16.07 3.65
N LEU A 823 49.82 17.38 3.65
CA LEU A 823 48.85 18.41 4.08
C LEU A 823 47.60 18.46 3.19
N MET A 824 47.72 18.18 1.89
CA MET A 824 46.57 18.08 1.00
C MET A 824 45.74 16.82 1.27
N GLN A 825 46.35 15.70 1.65
CA GLN A 825 45.65 14.51 2.09
C GLN A 825 44.95 14.75 3.43
N GLU A 826 45.65 15.26 4.45
CA GLU A 826 45.04 15.62 5.74
C GLU A 826 43.84 16.58 5.57
N LYS A 827 43.92 17.53 4.64
CA LYS A 827 42.79 18.42 4.31
C LYS A 827 41.60 17.68 3.67
N VAL A 828 41.85 16.68 2.83
CA VAL A 828 40.79 15.84 2.23
C VAL A 828 40.16 14.98 3.32
N ASP A 829 40.96 14.28 4.12
CA ASP A 829 40.51 13.41 5.22
C ASP A 829 39.72 14.21 6.29
N LEU A 830 40.14 15.45 6.58
CA LEU A 830 39.40 16.36 7.46
C LEU A 830 38.09 16.86 6.83
N LYS A 831 38.05 17.06 5.51
CA LYS A 831 36.83 17.49 4.82
C LYS A 831 35.80 16.35 4.76
N GLU A 832 36.23 15.14 4.44
CA GLU A 832 35.40 13.92 4.48
C GLU A 832 34.82 13.73 5.90
N ARG A 833 35.65 13.91 6.95
CA ARG A 833 35.19 13.87 8.34
C ARG A 833 34.24 15.00 8.75
N VAL A 834 34.26 16.15 8.08
CA VAL A 834 33.26 17.21 8.29
C VAL A 834 31.95 16.84 7.62
N GLU A 835 32.00 16.34 6.38
CA GLU A 835 30.82 15.90 5.61
C GLU A 835 30.11 14.71 6.31
N ASP A 836 30.87 13.77 6.89
CA ASP A 836 30.39 12.70 7.79
C ASP A 836 29.65 13.23 9.03
N LEU A 837 30.17 14.31 9.64
CA LEU A 837 29.60 14.91 10.84
C LEU A 837 28.35 15.73 10.51
N GLU A 838 28.35 16.46 9.40
CA GLU A 838 27.18 17.17 8.88
C GLU A 838 26.04 16.17 8.55
N HIS A 839 26.34 15.06 7.88
CA HIS A 839 25.36 13.99 7.64
C HIS A 839 24.80 13.42 8.95
N ARG A 840 25.64 13.19 9.97
CA ARG A 840 25.19 12.74 11.30
C ARG A 840 24.35 13.78 12.02
N CYS A 841 24.67 15.07 11.91
CA CYS A 841 23.83 16.14 12.46
C CYS A 841 22.45 16.17 11.78
N ILE A 842 22.39 16.04 10.45
CA ILE A 842 21.14 15.98 9.69
C ILE A 842 20.28 14.77 10.11
N GLN A 843 20.91 13.59 10.25
CA GLN A 843 20.24 12.39 10.75
C GLN A 843 19.70 12.59 12.17
N LEU A 844 20.51 13.12 13.09
CA LEU A 844 20.10 13.37 14.47
C LEU A 844 19.00 14.44 14.60
N SER A 845 18.95 15.45 13.71
CA SER A 845 17.79 16.34 13.63
C SER A 845 16.53 15.60 13.19
N GLY A 846 16.58 14.79 12.13
CA GLY A 846 15.42 14.01 11.69
C GLY A 846 14.91 13.00 12.73
N GLU A 847 15.82 12.37 13.47
CA GLU A 847 15.48 11.52 14.64
C GLU A 847 14.84 12.35 15.77
N THR A 848 15.33 13.57 16.03
CA THR A 848 14.76 14.50 17.03
C THR A 848 13.37 14.99 16.62
N ASP A 849 13.16 15.32 15.35
CA ASP A 849 11.88 15.75 14.80
C ASP A 849 10.85 14.60 14.88
N THR A 850 11.26 13.37 14.53
CA THR A 850 10.44 12.15 14.69
C THR A 850 10.05 11.90 16.16
N ILE A 851 10.95 12.17 17.11
CA ILE A 851 10.64 12.11 18.55
C ILE A 851 9.64 13.22 18.93
N GLY A 852 9.74 14.41 18.34
CA GLY A 852 8.76 15.49 18.47
C GLY A 852 7.36 15.10 17.97
N GLU A 853 7.28 14.49 16.79
CA GLU A 853 6.02 13.93 16.24
C GLU A 853 5.44 12.87 17.19
N TYR A 854 6.25 11.95 17.69
CA TYR A 854 5.79 10.94 18.65
C TYR A 854 5.28 11.56 19.96
N ILE A 855 5.94 12.60 20.48
CA ILE A 855 5.50 13.35 21.66
C ILE A 855 4.14 14.03 21.40
N THR A 856 3.94 14.67 20.25
CA THR A 856 2.65 15.33 19.93
C THR A 856 1.53 14.31 19.70
N LEU A 857 1.81 13.18 19.04
CA LEU A 857 0.88 12.05 18.93
C LEU A 857 0.48 11.50 20.30
N TYR A 858 1.42 11.31 21.21
CA TYR A 858 1.13 10.83 22.56
C TYR A 858 0.34 11.86 23.40
N GLN A 859 0.63 13.15 23.24
CA GLN A 859 -0.16 14.23 23.87
C GLN A 859 -1.60 14.24 23.34
N ASN A 860 -1.79 14.14 22.03
CA ASN A 860 -3.11 14.06 21.39
C ASN A 860 -3.89 12.81 21.82
N GLN A 861 -3.24 11.64 21.85
CA GLN A 861 -3.84 10.40 22.33
C GLN A 861 -4.26 10.53 23.81
N ARG A 862 -3.44 11.16 24.65
CA ARG A 862 -3.77 11.42 26.06
C ARG A 862 -4.90 12.45 26.22
N ALA A 863 -5.01 13.41 25.32
CA ALA A 863 -6.13 14.36 25.28
C ALA A 863 -7.45 13.65 24.92
N VAL A 864 -7.47 12.86 23.83
CA VAL A 864 -8.65 12.07 23.42
C VAL A 864 -9.07 11.05 24.48
N LEU A 865 -8.12 10.44 25.19
CA LEU A 865 -8.42 9.57 26.34
C LEU A 865 -9.05 10.33 27.50
N LYS A 866 -8.53 11.51 27.86
CA LYS A 866 -9.15 12.38 28.87
C LYS A 866 -10.56 12.81 28.46
N GLU A 867 -10.77 13.15 27.20
CA GLU A 867 -12.07 13.60 26.70
C GLU A 867 -13.11 12.48 26.78
N ARG A 868 -12.76 11.26 26.34
CA ARG A 868 -13.60 10.07 26.52
C ARG A 868 -13.83 9.68 27.99
N HIS A 869 -12.99 10.13 28.92
CA HIS A 869 -13.25 9.99 30.35
C HIS A 869 -14.22 11.07 30.85
N ARG A 870 -14.05 12.33 30.44
CA ARG A 870 -15.01 13.43 30.71
C ARG A 870 -16.42 13.09 30.21
N GLU A 871 -16.55 12.65 28.96
CA GLU A 871 -17.81 12.21 28.35
C GLU A 871 -18.50 11.11 29.18
N LYS A 872 -17.74 10.13 29.66
CA LYS A 872 -18.25 9.04 30.53
C LYS A 872 -18.65 9.54 31.90
N GLU A 873 -17.85 10.40 32.53
CA GLU A 873 -18.15 10.98 33.85
C GLU A 873 -19.40 11.88 33.77
N GLU A 874 -19.59 12.62 32.68
CA GLU A 874 -20.80 13.41 32.42
C GLU A 874 -22.02 12.56 32.06
N TYR A 875 -21.83 11.40 31.40
CA TYR A 875 -22.92 10.43 31.19
C TYR A 875 -23.33 9.75 32.51
N ILE A 876 -22.36 9.32 33.33
CA ILE A 876 -22.60 8.76 34.66
C ILE A 876 -23.27 9.79 35.58
N SER A 877 -22.85 11.06 35.52
CA SER A 877 -23.45 12.14 36.31
C SER A 877 -24.90 12.42 35.89
N ARG A 878 -25.20 12.44 34.58
CA ARG A 878 -26.57 12.54 34.07
C ARG A 878 -27.43 11.35 34.51
N LEU A 879 -26.95 10.12 34.33
CA LEU A 879 -27.65 8.91 34.76
C LEU A 879 -27.88 8.87 36.29
N ALA A 880 -26.97 9.44 37.09
CA ALA A 880 -27.14 9.59 38.52
C ALA A 880 -28.20 10.66 38.87
N GLN A 881 -28.24 11.78 38.13
CA GLN A 881 -29.28 12.80 38.25
C GLN A 881 -30.66 12.25 37.86
N ASP A 882 -30.79 11.61 36.68
CA ASP A 882 -32.05 11.05 36.19
C ASP A 882 -32.59 9.98 37.15
N LYS A 883 -31.70 9.20 37.79
CA LYS A 883 -32.05 8.26 38.87
C LYS A 883 -32.58 8.96 40.12
N GLU A 884 -32.06 10.13 40.48
CA GLU A 884 -32.54 10.90 41.63
C GLU A 884 -33.87 11.60 41.32
N GLU A 885 -34.01 12.21 40.13
CA GLU A 885 -35.29 12.74 39.62
C GLU A 885 -36.37 11.65 39.63
N MET A 886 -36.04 10.43 39.20
CA MET A 886 -36.97 9.29 39.23
C MET A 886 -37.33 8.85 40.67
N LYS A 887 -36.41 8.90 41.63
CA LYS A 887 -36.75 8.66 43.05
C LYS A 887 -37.73 9.71 43.58
N VAL A 888 -37.51 10.99 43.26
CA VAL A 888 -38.39 12.08 43.71
C VAL A 888 -39.81 11.85 43.17
N LYS A 889 -39.97 11.56 41.88
CA LYS A 889 -41.28 11.24 41.29
C LYS A 889 -41.93 9.99 41.90
N LEU A 890 -41.15 8.97 42.28
CA LEU A 890 -41.68 7.79 42.97
C LEU A 890 -42.14 8.09 44.41
N LEU A 891 -41.48 9.03 45.10
CA LEU A 891 -41.91 9.50 46.43
C LEU A 891 -43.17 10.38 46.34
N GLU A 892 -43.23 11.29 45.36
CA GLU A 892 -44.42 12.10 45.06
C GLU A 892 -45.63 11.21 44.72
N LEU A 893 -45.41 10.16 43.90
CA LEU A 893 -46.42 9.15 43.58
C LEU A 893 -46.88 8.39 44.83
N GLN A 894 -45.96 8.02 45.72
CA GLN A 894 -46.29 7.34 46.98
C GLN A 894 -47.14 8.24 47.90
N GLU A 895 -46.80 9.52 47.99
CA GLU A 895 -47.56 10.51 48.78
C GLU A 895 -48.97 10.75 48.20
N LEU A 896 -49.08 10.89 46.89
CA LEU A 896 -50.36 11.01 46.18
C LEU A 896 -51.25 9.77 46.40
N VAL A 897 -50.67 8.56 46.36
CA VAL A 897 -51.40 7.32 46.63
C VAL A 897 -51.87 7.23 48.08
N LEU A 898 -51.09 7.71 49.05
CA LEU A 898 -51.54 7.86 50.44
C LEU A 898 -52.73 8.84 50.52
N ARG A 899 -52.62 10.03 49.93
CA ARG A 899 -53.70 11.03 49.90
C ARG A 899 -55.00 10.47 49.28
N LEU A 900 -54.92 9.75 48.16
CA LEU A 900 -56.08 9.10 47.53
C LEU A 900 -56.70 8.01 48.42
N VAL A 901 -55.88 7.27 49.19
CA VAL A 901 -56.35 6.28 50.17
C VAL A 901 -57.08 6.97 51.33
N ASP A 902 -56.57 8.09 51.83
CA ASP A 902 -57.18 8.84 52.94
C ASP A 902 -58.46 9.57 52.49
N GLU A 903 -58.49 10.16 51.30
CA GLU A 903 -59.72 10.67 50.66
C GLU A 903 -60.80 9.59 50.58
N ARG A 904 -60.44 8.38 50.13
CA ARG A 904 -61.35 7.22 50.08
C ARG A 904 -61.81 6.80 51.48
N ASN A 905 -60.92 6.79 52.47
CA ASN A 905 -61.25 6.46 53.86
C ASN A 905 -62.23 7.47 54.46
N GLU A 906 -62.05 8.77 54.18
CA GLU A 906 -63.00 9.82 54.55
C GLU A 906 -64.37 9.62 53.88
N TRP A 907 -64.41 9.34 52.58
CA TRP A 907 -65.67 9.06 51.87
C TRP A 907 -66.40 7.84 52.43
N GLN A 908 -65.66 6.77 52.78
CA GLN A 908 -66.23 5.59 53.44
C GLN A 908 -66.74 5.92 54.85
N GLY A 909 -66.03 6.74 55.62
CA GLY A 909 -66.48 7.24 56.92
C GLY A 909 -67.76 8.08 56.84
N LYS A 910 -67.83 9.00 55.86
CA LYS A 910 -69.02 9.84 55.58
C LYS A 910 -70.22 8.98 55.15
N PHE A 911 -70.00 7.95 54.33
CA PHE A 911 -71.04 7.01 53.92
C PHE A 911 -71.56 6.16 55.11
N LEU A 912 -70.66 5.62 55.94
CA LEU A 912 -71.02 4.86 57.14
C LEU A 912 -71.77 5.72 58.18
N ALA A 913 -71.35 6.98 58.39
CA ALA A 913 -72.07 7.91 59.26
C ALA A 913 -73.48 8.25 58.73
N THR A 914 -73.65 8.33 57.41
CA THR A 914 -74.97 8.53 56.77
C THR A 914 -75.87 7.30 56.96
N ALA A 915 -75.30 6.09 56.89
CA ALA A 915 -76.03 4.83 57.09
C ALA A 915 -76.45 4.54 58.55
N GLN A 916 -75.94 5.30 59.53
CA GLN A 916 -76.21 5.09 60.97
C GLN A 916 -77.28 6.04 61.57
N ASN A 917 -78.08 6.73 60.75
CA ASN A 917 -79.18 7.58 61.21
C ASN A 917 -80.59 7.00 60.92
N PRO A 918 -81.12 6.08 61.74
CA PRO A 918 -82.52 5.66 61.69
C PRO A 918 -83.40 6.55 62.57
N ALA A 919 -84.13 7.51 61.97
CA ALA A 919 -85.11 8.34 62.69
C ALA A 919 -86.31 8.71 61.79
N GLY A 920 -87.30 7.81 61.72
CA GLY A 920 -88.55 8.00 60.98
C GLY A 920 -89.35 6.69 60.92
N GLU A 921 -90.59 6.69 61.42
CA GLU A 921 -91.40 5.48 61.63
C GLU A 921 -92.23 5.04 60.39
N PRO A 922 -92.73 3.79 60.35
CA PRO A 922 -93.07 3.09 59.10
C PRO A 922 -94.57 2.99 58.79
N THR A 923 -94.89 2.66 57.53
CA THR A 923 -96.20 2.06 57.17
C THR A 923 -96.11 1.11 55.96
N THR A 924 -96.85 0.00 56.01
CA THR A 924 -97.25 -0.88 54.89
C THR A 924 -96.20 -1.47 53.94
N ALA A 925 -95.88 -2.75 54.14
CA ALA A 925 -95.74 -3.69 53.02
C ALA A 925 -97.12 -4.10 52.48
N PRO A 926 -97.22 -4.66 51.26
CA PRO A 926 -97.46 -6.11 51.18
C PRO A 926 -96.53 -6.76 50.10
N PRO A 927 -96.78 -7.96 49.54
CA PRO A 927 -95.84 -9.08 49.72
C PRO A 927 -94.96 -9.37 48.50
N ALA A 928 -93.81 -10.00 48.73
CA ALA A 928 -93.03 -10.63 47.68
C ALA A 928 -93.76 -11.87 47.13
N GLN A 929 -93.66 -12.10 45.82
CA GLN A 929 -94.21 -13.27 45.14
C GLN A 929 -93.08 -14.02 44.42
N GLU A 930 -92.85 -15.28 44.79
CA GLU A 930 -91.85 -16.14 44.15
C GLU A 930 -92.29 -16.53 42.73
N LEU A 931 -91.41 -16.38 41.74
CA LEU A 931 -91.51 -17.07 40.45
C LEU A 931 -90.14 -17.35 39.83
N GLY A 932 -89.97 -18.60 39.38
CA GLY A 932 -89.17 -18.91 38.19
C GLY A 932 -87.66 -19.04 38.36
N ALA A 933 -87.19 -20.27 38.61
CA ALA A 933 -85.79 -20.62 38.34
C ALA A 933 -85.53 -20.74 36.83
N ALA A 934 -84.38 -20.27 36.36
CA ALA A 934 -83.84 -20.58 35.04
C ALA A 934 -82.31 -20.75 35.14
N SER A 935 -81.82 -21.97 34.85
CA SER A 935 -80.39 -22.26 34.71
C SER A 935 -79.95 -21.97 33.28
N GLY A 936 -78.86 -21.22 33.10
CA GLY A 936 -78.30 -20.86 31.79
C GLY A 936 -76.85 -20.44 31.91
N ARG A 937 -75.96 -21.07 31.13
CA ARG A 937 -74.49 -20.96 31.22
C ARG A 937 -73.92 -20.55 29.86
N GLY A 938 -72.88 -19.71 29.87
CA GLY A 938 -72.14 -19.23 28.70
C GLY A 938 -71.71 -17.78 28.96
N ASP A 939 -70.44 -17.46 29.20
CA ASP A 939 -69.24 -17.66 28.37
C ASP A 939 -69.30 -16.85 27.04
N ASP A 940 -68.89 -15.57 27.09
CA ASP A 940 -68.14 -14.91 26.00
C ASP A 940 -67.41 -13.64 26.54
N LEU A 941 -66.22 -13.81 27.12
CA LEU A 941 -65.30 -12.69 27.39
C LEU A 941 -64.40 -12.53 26.16
N ARG A 942 -64.60 -11.47 25.38
CA ARG A 942 -63.77 -11.19 24.20
C ARG A 942 -62.62 -10.26 24.52
N GLU A 943 -61.41 -10.69 24.15
CA GLU A 943 -60.20 -9.90 24.25
C GLU A 943 -60.23 -8.67 23.34
N VAL A 944 -59.55 -7.60 23.78
CA VAL A 944 -59.26 -6.43 22.95
C VAL A 944 -58.00 -6.72 22.13
N SER A 945 -58.17 -7.07 20.84
CA SER A 945 -57.06 -7.12 19.90
C SER A 945 -56.76 -5.73 19.33
N LEU A 946 -55.54 -5.25 19.53
CA LEU A 946 -55.04 -3.98 18.99
C LEU A 946 -54.43 -4.19 17.59
N ALA A 947 -55.19 -3.87 16.55
CA ALA A 947 -54.70 -3.67 15.19
C ALA A 947 -55.51 -2.57 14.50
N ASP A 948 -54.93 -1.99 13.45
CA ASP A 948 -55.47 -0.94 12.58
C ASP A 948 -55.71 0.44 13.24
N ARG A 949 -54.70 1.30 13.06
CA ARG A 949 -54.80 2.75 13.31
C ARG A 949 -54.57 3.46 11.98
N ASP A 950 -55.64 3.71 11.24
CA ASP A 950 -55.59 4.60 10.07
C ASP A 950 -56.83 5.51 9.99
N SER A 951 -56.59 6.78 10.29
CA SER A 951 -57.19 7.97 9.69
C SER A 951 -58.71 7.99 9.37
N ALA A 952 -59.55 8.30 10.36
CA ALA A 952 -60.86 8.92 10.14
C ALA A 952 -61.28 9.80 11.34
N GLU A 953 -61.62 11.06 11.09
CA GLU A 953 -62.21 11.97 12.09
C GLU A 953 -63.75 11.82 12.16
N PRO A 954 -64.38 11.99 13.34
CA PRO A 954 -65.83 11.83 13.48
C PRO A 954 -66.59 13.13 13.16
N PRO A 955 -67.74 13.06 12.46
CA PRO A 955 -68.69 14.18 12.42
C PRO A 955 -69.37 14.36 13.78
N GLN A 956 -69.65 15.61 14.15
CA GLN A 956 -70.37 15.94 15.39
C GLN A 956 -71.83 15.47 15.33
N GLY A 957 -72.34 14.94 16.44
CA GLY A 957 -73.75 14.57 16.61
C GLY A 957 -74.14 14.67 18.08
N GLU A 958 -75.08 15.56 18.40
CA GLU A 958 -75.45 15.88 19.78
C GLU A 958 -76.27 14.76 20.44
N ALA A 959 -75.82 14.29 21.61
CA ALA A 959 -76.58 13.35 22.43
C ALA A 959 -76.35 13.57 23.94
N LEU A 960 -77.15 14.46 24.53
CA LEU A 960 -77.55 14.47 25.95
C LEU A 960 -76.44 14.17 26.98
N SER A 961 -75.71 15.21 27.39
CA SER A 961 -74.85 15.13 28.58
C SER A 961 -75.66 14.76 29.83
N ARG A 962 -75.48 13.52 30.29
CA ARG A 962 -75.94 13.04 31.60
C ARG A 962 -74.71 12.89 32.49
N HIS A 963 -74.55 13.80 33.45
CA HIS A 963 -73.40 13.87 34.35
C HIS A 963 -72.95 12.50 34.88
N THR A 964 -71.76 12.06 34.46
CA THR A 964 -70.95 11.05 35.15
C THR A 964 -69.98 11.76 36.10
N GLY A 965 -69.60 11.08 37.19
CA GLY A 965 -68.99 11.72 38.36
C GLY A 965 -67.65 12.41 38.08
N ALA A 966 -67.36 13.44 38.89
CA ALA A 966 -66.04 14.09 38.88
C ALA A 966 -64.93 13.09 39.20
N GLU A 967 -63.91 13.03 38.36
CA GLU A 967 -62.67 12.35 38.67
C GLU A 967 -61.97 13.07 39.83
N ASN A 968 -61.45 12.31 40.82
CA ASN A 968 -60.70 12.94 41.91
C ASN A 968 -59.42 13.60 41.35
N PRO A 969 -59.12 14.86 41.69
CA PRO A 969 -57.96 15.56 41.14
C PRO A 969 -56.64 14.85 41.52
N THR A 970 -56.59 14.23 42.70
CA THR A 970 -55.48 13.39 43.16
C THR A 970 -55.27 12.17 42.27
N ALA A 971 -56.33 11.57 41.71
CA ALA A 971 -56.24 10.47 40.76
C ALA A 971 -55.73 10.93 39.38
N GLN A 972 -56.13 12.10 38.91
CA GLN A 972 -55.59 12.71 37.68
C GLN A 972 -54.09 13.02 37.81
N GLN A 973 -53.66 13.57 38.96
CA GLN A 973 -52.24 13.80 39.27
C GLN A 973 -51.43 12.48 39.29
N ILE A 974 -51.97 11.40 39.85
CA ILE A 974 -51.36 10.06 39.81
C ILE A 974 -51.19 9.57 38.37
N MET A 975 -52.22 9.69 37.52
CA MET A 975 -52.15 9.28 36.11
C MET A 975 -51.10 10.09 35.34
N GLN A 976 -51.07 11.41 35.52
CA GLN A 976 -50.08 12.28 34.86
C GLN A 976 -48.65 11.94 35.30
N LEU A 977 -48.41 11.76 36.61
CA LEU A 977 -47.08 11.42 37.13
C LEU A 977 -46.64 10.02 36.70
N LEU A 978 -47.55 9.05 36.59
CA LEU A 978 -47.28 7.74 36.01
C LEU A 978 -46.89 7.86 34.52
N CYS A 979 -47.59 8.67 33.72
CA CYS A 979 -47.23 8.90 32.32
C CYS A 979 -45.84 9.55 32.18
N GLU A 980 -45.44 10.44 33.10
CA GLU A 980 -44.10 11.05 33.14
C GLU A 980 -42.99 10.10 33.63
N ILE A 981 -43.31 9.14 34.50
CA ILE A 981 -42.36 8.08 34.91
C ILE A 981 -42.21 7.03 33.80
N GLN A 982 -43.30 6.74 33.08
CA GLN A 982 -43.32 5.78 31.97
C GLN A 982 -42.68 6.33 30.69
N ASN A 983 -42.70 7.66 30.49
CA ASN A 983 -42.08 8.35 29.36
C ASN A 983 -41.15 9.48 29.86
N PRO A 984 -39.97 9.15 30.40
CA PRO A 984 -38.99 10.17 30.76
C PRO A 984 -38.58 10.96 29.50
N ARG A 985 -38.82 12.28 29.51
CA ARG A 985 -38.56 13.17 28.36
C ARG A 985 -37.15 12.97 27.81
N GLU A 986 -37.04 12.62 26.52
CA GLU A 986 -35.78 12.65 25.79
C GLU A 986 -35.23 14.10 25.78
N ARG A 987 -34.18 14.35 26.56
CA ARG A 987 -33.49 15.65 26.61
C ARG A 987 -32.54 15.74 25.39
N PRO A 988 -32.63 16.78 24.53
CA PRO A 988 -31.81 16.88 23.32
C PRO A 988 -30.31 16.86 23.64
N GLY A 989 -29.53 16.04 22.93
CA GLY A 989 -28.07 15.99 23.13
C GLY A 989 -27.36 14.70 22.69
N LEU A 990 -28.09 13.65 22.28
CA LEU A 990 -27.51 12.46 21.66
C LEU A 990 -28.28 12.10 20.38
N GLY A 991 -27.58 12.00 19.26
CA GLY A 991 -28.11 11.35 18.07
C GLY A 991 -28.33 9.86 18.31
N HIS A 992 -29.13 9.21 17.46
CA HIS A 992 -29.50 7.79 17.55
C HIS A 992 -28.30 6.86 17.81
N ASN A 993 -28.10 6.48 19.08
CA ASN A 993 -27.36 5.30 19.46
C ASN A 993 -28.39 4.18 19.66
N PRO A 994 -28.43 3.14 18.79
CA PRO A 994 -29.28 1.99 19.06
C PRO A 994 -28.81 1.29 20.34
N CYS A 995 -29.75 0.85 21.18
CA CYS A 995 -29.43 0.03 22.34
C CYS A 995 -28.73 -1.27 21.89
N VAL A 996 -27.41 -1.36 22.11
CA VAL A 996 -26.62 -2.55 21.79
C VAL A 996 -27.20 -3.76 22.57
N PRO A 997 -27.76 -4.79 21.91
CA PRO A 997 -28.39 -5.87 22.63
C PRO A 997 -27.34 -6.79 23.26
N PHE A 998 -27.26 -6.80 24.59
CA PHE A 998 -26.37 -7.69 25.34
C PHE A 998 -26.87 -9.14 25.28
N PHE A 999 -26.50 -9.86 24.22
CA PHE A 999 -26.73 -11.29 24.11
C PHE A 999 -25.73 -12.09 24.95
N TYR A 1000 -26.19 -12.61 26.09
CA TYR A 1000 -25.44 -13.60 26.85
C TYR A 1000 -25.52 -14.98 26.16
N ARG A 1001 -24.36 -15.53 25.84
CA ARG A 1001 -24.18 -16.97 25.57
C ARG A 1001 -22.91 -17.41 26.29
N ALA A 1002 -23.05 -18.36 27.21
CA ALA A 1002 -21.90 -19.06 27.76
C ALA A 1002 -21.28 -19.96 26.67
N ASP A 1003 -19.95 -19.98 26.60
CA ASP A 1003 -19.21 -21.05 25.93
C ASP A 1003 -19.29 -22.34 26.77
N GLU A 1004 -18.89 -23.48 26.21
CA GLU A 1004 -18.83 -24.79 26.92
C GLU A 1004 -17.81 -24.82 28.09
N ASN A 1005 -17.15 -23.68 28.35
CA ASN A 1005 -16.10 -23.47 29.36
C ASN A 1005 -16.45 -22.36 30.40
N ASP A 1006 -17.72 -21.94 30.49
CA ASP A 1006 -18.24 -20.87 31.39
C ASP A 1006 -17.60 -19.46 31.24
N GLU A 1007 -16.76 -19.21 30.23
CA GLU A 1007 -16.24 -17.86 29.95
C GLU A 1007 -17.27 -16.96 29.24
N VAL A 1008 -17.67 -15.87 29.90
CA VAL A 1008 -18.56 -14.84 29.32
C VAL A 1008 -17.76 -13.85 28.46
N LYS A 1009 -17.77 -14.04 27.13
CA LYS A 1009 -17.19 -13.09 26.17
C LYS A 1009 -18.20 -12.04 25.72
N ILE A 1010 -17.99 -10.78 26.12
CA ILE A 1010 -18.80 -9.63 25.67
C ILE A 1010 -18.27 -9.14 24.32
N THR A 1011 -18.88 -9.60 23.22
CA THR A 1011 -18.70 -8.98 21.90
C THR A 1011 -19.63 -7.78 21.74
N VAL A 1012 -19.05 -6.58 21.69
CA VAL A 1012 -19.70 -5.38 21.14
C VAL A 1012 -19.54 -5.40 19.62
N VAL A 1013 -20.62 -5.06 18.91
CA VAL A 1013 -20.69 -4.93 17.44
C VAL A 1013 -21.07 -3.49 17.09
#